data_AF-A0A1Y5R5T8-F1
#
_entry.id   AF-A0A1Y5R5T8-F1
#
_cell.length_a   1.000
_cell.length_b   1.000
_cell.length_c   1.000
_cell.angle_alpha   90.00
_cell.angle_beta   90.00
_cell.angle_gamma   90.00
#
_symmetry.space_group_name_H-M   'P 1'
#
loop_
_entity.id
_entity.type
_entity.pdbx_description
1 polymer ?
#
loop_
_entity_poly.entity_id
_entity_poly.type
_entity_poly.pdbx_seq_one_letter_code
_entity_poly.pdbx_strand_id
1 'polypeptide(L)'
;MRERLRYARWAIVVLLFWLPSVVTAQEFVPAQIPGFLTTQERVKQALAQPTTESGLLQLLRRLVVCVSSRQLSERLGARDVRVVLINQNNLAEAIRLRECNLFISGEAARRLNIMYAPPDDVGDVNVPPPEIDNEGPVIQFRQNEFTGTTGAVQIQAAITDPSGVARAVIEGPDGVRPMANSSGRVYQVQFPLPGDYLQQSLIVRARDGRGNESEAKTVVRRLPACGRSEGVNVDLVKRVQEDLNALGRAGGQVDGLAGPGTCRAIAEYGFGESFEWPVLAGQLALDRITLDAPDRVEGPEARIPVSVTVSDPRRTGAVRRVEMLRGGRVAAFRDVQSGLARFDVALNEGTREILEFRAVDARNRVLARDKTQVARSAPVQLNISADGLSDGRLSSEESSVVLRVAISGLAAGQVGYRSTGGQGDVADFRGRPVEFEVAMPLPGQSHTLQFVALDSQRNTHDTREIILMRQKVTISIAPGPELELDEGTGQLSVLLIGARVGTRLEVQGPDGQVLDRGRHRPNQSWTARVKMPEPGGRENVVAVAFDSFGAELVRSQPVTLVRPAAQLPTWVIPAVVGFILLTGLISGLVSVVRKGFRRRPPKTPTPTVRVVSVPDSAPEVEILPELVPSFTLRVEPGDPAEPEIVFDEKEDGDGS
;
A
#
# COMPACT_ATOMS: atom_id res chain seq x y z
N MET A 1 51.01 -20.51 22.53
CA MET A 1 49.96 -21.49 22.89
C MET A 1 49.77 -22.38 21.66
N ARG A 2 50.10 -23.68 21.65
CA ARG A 2 49.50 -24.81 22.43
C ARG A 2 47.97 -24.81 22.31
N GLU A 3 47.25 -25.86 21.90
CA GLU A 3 47.52 -27.23 21.39
C GLU A 3 46.22 -27.69 20.64
N ARG A 4 46.05 -28.80 19.91
CA ARG A 4 46.75 -30.10 19.79
C ARG A 4 46.50 -30.73 18.38
N LEU A 5 46.78 -32.02 18.19
CA LEU A 5 46.43 -32.85 17.00
C LEU A 5 45.61 -34.10 17.39
N ARG A 6 45.03 -34.75 16.36
CA ARG A 6 44.72 -36.21 16.14
C ARG A 6 43.22 -36.48 15.90
N TYR A 7 42.75 -37.13 14.83
CA TYR A 7 43.06 -38.40 14.11
C TYR A 7 42.58 -39.71 14.76
N ALA A 8 41.79 -40.47 13.97
CA ALA A 8 41.50 -41.92 14.01
C ALA A 8 40.63 -42.49 15.17
N ARG A 9 39.95 -43.66 15.08
CA ARG A 9 39.33 -44.51 14.00
C ARG A 9 38.76 -45.77 14.70
N TRP A 10 37.66 -46.40 14.22
CA TRP A 10 37.02 -47.65 14.75
C TRP A 10 36.28 -47.50 16.12
N ALA A 11 35.26 -48.29 16.53
CA ALA A 11 34.24 -49.12 15.84
C ALA A 11 33.17 -49.65 16.88
N ILE A 12 32.20 -50.45 16.39
CA ILE A 12 31.30 -51.41 17.10
C ILE A 12 29.96 -50.90 17.71
N VAL A 13 28.94 -51.77 17.58
CA VAL A 13 27.64 -51.89 18.28
C VAL A 13 26.38 -51.37 17.56
N VAL A 14 25.92 -52.23 16.65
CA VAL A 14 24.52 -52.63 16.36
C VAL A 14 23.47 -52.22 17.41
N LEU A 15 22.35 -51.63 16.96
CA LEU A 15 20.96 -51.97 17.40
C LEU A 15 19.89 -51.27 16.54
N LEU A 16 18.90 -52.05 16.08
CA LEU A 16 17.50 -51.72 15.73
C LEU A 16 17.15 -50.32 15.17
N PHE A 17 16.72 -50.25 13.91
CA PHE A 17 15.29 -50.31 13.53
C PHE A 17 15.14 -50.30 12.00
N TRP A 18 14.37 -51.25 11.46
CA TRP A 18 14.06 -51.36 10.03
C TRP A 18 12.54 -51.36 9.88
N LEU A 19 11.99 -50.41 9.11
CA LEU A 19 10.58 -50.38 8.72
C LEU A 19 10.44 -49.82 7.30
N PRO A 20 10.17 -50.68 6.30
CA PRO A 20 9.40 -50.32 5.13
C PRO A 20 7.96 -50.84 5.26
N SER A 21 6.99 -49.93 5.22
CA SER A 21 5.57 -50.27 5.25
C SER A 21 5.14 -50.98 3.97
N VAL A 22 5.01 -52.30 4.00
CA VAL A 22 4.33 -53.07 2.95
C VAL A 22 2.87 -53.25 3.36
N VAL A 23 1.96 -52.52 2.70
CA VAL A 23 0.52 -52.77 2.80
C VAL A 23 0.18 -53.93 1.87
N THR A 24 0.24 -55.16 2.40
CA THR A 24 -0.38 -56.31 1.71
C THR A 24 -1.89 -56.24 1.89
N ALA A 25 -2.62 -56.20 0.77
CA ALA A 25 -4.06 -56.38 0.78
C ALA A 25 -4.40 -57.73 1.44
N GLN A 26 -5.27 -57.68 2.43
CA GLN A 26 -5.64 -58.82 3.24
C GLN A 26 -6.66 -59.65 2.47
N GLU A 27 -6.24 -60.74 1.83
CA GLU A 27 -7.17 -61.70 1.24
C GLU A 27 -8.10 -62.24 2.33
N PHE A 28 -9.40 -62.09 2.11
CA PHE A 28 -10.43 -62.66 2.96
C PHE A 28 -10.38 -64.19 2.84
N VAL A 29 -9.68 -64.85 3.77
CA VAL A 29 -9.82 -66.28 3.99
C VAL A 29 -11.12 -66.51 4.76
N PRO A 30 -12.18 -67.09 4.15
CA PRO A 30 -13.40 -67.39 4.88
C PRO A 30 -13.11 -68.47 5.94
N ALA A 31 -13.57 -68.22 7.17
CA ALA A 31 -13.32 -69.10 8.31
C ALA A 31 -13.79 -70.54 8.03
N GLN A 32 -12.93 -71.52 8.32
CA GLN A 32 -13.22 -72.93 8.09
C GLN A 32 -14.37 -73.42 8.98
N ILE A 33 -15.48 -73.82 8.36
CA ILE A 33 -16.63 -74.42 9.06
C ILE A 33 -16.30 -75.90 9.39
N PRO A 34 -16.26 -76.31 10.66
CA PRO A 34 -15.91 -77.69 11.03
C PRO A 34 -16.92 -78.70 10.48
N GLY A 35 -16.42 -79.70 9.73
CA GLY A 35 -17.21 -80.83 9.24
C GLY A 35 -17.42 -80.89 7.72
N PHE A 36 -17.25 -79.80 6.97
CA PHE A 36 -17.50 -79.80 5.51
C PHE A 36 -16.37 -80.46 4.69
N LEU A 37 -15.13 -80.42 5.20
CA LEU A 37 -13.94 -80.92 4.49
C LEU A 37 -13.91 -82.45 4.33
N THR A 38 -14.51 -83.22 5.24
CA THR A 38 -14.42 -84.70 5.18
C THR A 38 -15.24 -85.29 4.03
N THR A 39 -16.34 -84.66 3.63
CA THR A 39 -17.16 -85.11 2.50
C THR A 39 -16.54 -84.73 1.15
N GLN A 40 -16.03 -83.51 1.03
CA GLN A 40 -15.46 -83.04 -0.23
C GLN A 40 -14.16 -83.78 -0.59
N GLU A 41 -13.29 -84.05 0.39
CA GLU A 41 -12.04 -84.78 0.14
C GLU A 41 -12.28 -86.28 -0.13
N ARG A 42 -13.31 -86.89 0.48
CA ARG A 42 -13.76 -88.26 0.13
C ARG A 42 -14.30 -88.35 -1.29
N VAL A 43 -15.03 -87.33 -1.76
CA VAL A 43 -15.53 -87.28 -3.14
C VAL A 43 -14.39 -87.02 -4.12
N LYS A 44 -13.42 -86.14 -3.80
CA LYS A 44 -12.20 -85.99 -4.61
C LYS A 44 -11.38 -87.29 -4.67
N GLN A 45 -11.21 -88.01 -3.56
CA GLN A 45 -10.53 -89.31 -3.54
C GLN A 45 -11.29 -90.37 -4.36
N ALA A 46 -12.62 -90.43 -4.26
CA ALA A 46 -13.44 -91.34 -5.07
C ALA A 46 -13.38 -91.00 -6.57
N LEU A 47 -13.29 -89.71 -6.93
CA LEU A 47 -13.08 -89.23 -8.30
C LEU A 47 -11.64 -89.41 -8.82
N ALA A 48 -10.67 -89.68 -7.95
CA ALA A 48 -9.26 -89.85 -8.28
C ALA A 48 -8.80 -91.32 -8.32
N GLN A 49 -9.54 -92.23 -7.70
CA GLN A 49 -9.34 -93.68 -7.80
C GLN A 49 -10.27 -94.27 -8.87
N PRO A 50 -9.91 -95.42 -9.49
CA PRO A 50 -10.81 -96.15 -10.39
C PRO A 50 -11.88 -96.90 -9.59
N THR A 51 -12.72 -96.17 -8.83
CA THR A 51 -13.94 -96.75 -8.25
C THR A 51 -14.95 -96.97 -9.36
N THR A 52 -15.65 -98.11 -9.35
CA THR A 52 -16.72 -98.37 -10.30
C THR A 52 -17.82 -97.33 -10.14
N GLU A 53 -18.41 -96.90 -11.27
CA GLU A 53 -19.47 -95.87 -11.36
C GLU A 53 -20.55 -96.02 -10.26
N SER A 54 -20.92 -97.28 -9.99
CA SER A 54 -21.86 -97.73 -8.96
C SER A 54 -21.52 -97.24 -7.54
N GLY A 55 -20.24 -97.23 -7.16
CA GLY A 55 -19.79 -96.83 -5.82
C GLY A 55 -19.91 -95.32 -5.60
N LEU A 56 -19.62 -94.54 -6.63
CA LEU A 56 -19.76 -93.07 -6.60
C LEU A 56 -21.23 -92.66 -6.53
N LEU A 57 -22.12 -93.30 -7.31
CA LEU A 57 -23.57 -93.10 -7.21
C LEU A 57 -24.11 -93.43 -5.80
N GLN A 58 -23.67 -94.54 -5.20
CA GLN A 58 -24.08 -94.90 -3.83
C GLN A 58 -23.64 -93.87 -2.78
N LEU A 59 -22.47 -93.25 -2.95
CA LEU A 59 -22.00 -92.17 -2.09
C LEU A 59 -22.86 -90.91 -2.26
N LEU A 60 -23.11 -90.49 -3.51
CA LEU A 60 -23.87 -89.28 -3.83
C LEU A 60 -25.34 -89.38 -3.36
N ARG A 61 -26.00 -90.53 -3.54
CA ARG A 61 -27.40 -90.75 -3.08
C ARG A 61 -27.60 -90.52 -1.58
N ARG A 62 -26.57 -90.73 -0.75
CA ARG A 62 -26.64 -90.52 0.71
C ARG A 62 -26.61 -89.05 1.11
N LEU A 63 -26.20 -88.16 0.21
CA LEU A 63 -26.04 -86.73 0.44
C LEU A 63 -27.17 -85.93 -0.23
N VAL A 64 -27.40 -84.70 0.25
CA VAL A 64 -28.05 -83.65 -0.55
C VAL A 64 -26.94 -82.91 -1.29
N VAL A 65 -26.91 -83.10 -2.61
CA VAL A 65 -25.89 -82.55 -3.49
C VAL A 65 -26.40 -81.22 -4.03
N CYS A 66 -25.58 -80.18 -4.02
CA CYS A 66 -25.92 -78.90 -4.61
C CYS A 66 -25.03 -78.65 -5.82
N VAL A 67 -25.62 -78.21 -6.92
CA VAL A 67 -24.92 -77.97 -8.18
C VAL A 67 -25.33 -76.61 -8.75
N SER A 68 -24.44 -75.99 -9.52
CA SER A 68 -24.75 -74.79 -10.29
C SER A 68 -25.18 -75.08 -11.74
N SER A 69 -25.02 -76.33 -12.22
CA SER A 69 -25.43 -76.77 -13.55
C SER A 69 -26.78 -77.47 -13.54
N ARG A 70 -27.74 -76.92 -14.28
CA ARG A 70 -29.07 -77.51 -14.45
C ARG A 70 -29.02 -78.90 -15.10
N GLN A 71 -28.21 -79.08 -16.14
CA GLN A 71 -28.03 -80.38 -16.80
C GLN A 71 -27.50 -81.45 -15.83
N LEU A 72 -26.51 -81.11 -14.99
CA LEU A 72 -25.99 -82.04 -14.00
C LEU A 72 -27.04 -82.35 -12.93
N SER A 73 -27.86 -81.37 -12.53
CA SER A 73 -28.98 -81.57 -11.61
C SER A 73 -30.00 -82.56 -12.16
N GLU A 74 -30.36 -82.40 -13.43
CA GLU A 74 -31.32 -83.27 -14.13
C GLU A 74 -30.75 -84.69 -14.31
N ARG A 75 -29.47 -84.83 -14.71
CA ARG A 75 -28.80 -86.14 -14.88
C ARG A 75 -28.60 -86.89 -13.56
N LEU A 76 -28.16 -86.22 -12.50
CA LEU A 76 -28.03 -86.83 -11.16
C LEU A 76 -29.40 -87.15 -10.54
N GLY A 77 -30.40 -86.27 -10.73
CA GLY A 77 -31.78 -86.51 -10.31
C GLY A 77 -32.40 -87.73 -11.01
N ALA A 78 -32.17 -87.90 -12.32
CA ALA A 78 -32.56 -89.10 -13.07
C ALA A 78 -31.86 -90.39 -12.60
N ARG A 79 -30.78 -90.28 -11.81
CA ARG A 79 -30.11 -91.40 -11.13
C ARG A 79 -30.45 -91.48 -9.64
N ASP A 80 -31.56 -90.86 -9.21
CA ASP A 80 -32.12 -90.91 -7.85
C ASP A 80 -31.20 -90.28 -6.77
N VAL A 81 -30.37 -89.31 -7.18
CA VAL A 81 -29.58 -88.48 -6.26
C VAL A 81 -30.42 -87.25 -5.88
N ARG A 82 -30.47 -86.91 -4.59
CA ARG A 82 -31.14 -85.68 -4.11
C ARG A 82 -30.28 -84.48 -4.48
N VAL A 83 -30.72 -83.70 -5.49
CA VAL A 83 -29.99 -82.52 -5.97
C VAL A 83 -30.80 -81.24 -5.80
N VAL A 84 -30.13 -80.17 -5.37
CA VAL A 84 -30.65 -78.80 -5.36
C VAL A 84 -29.84 -77.94 -6.33
N LEU A 85 -30.52 -77.25 -7.25
CA LEU A 85 -29.89 -76.31 -8.18
C LEU A 85 -29.72 -74.95 -7.49
N ILE A 86 -28.48 -74.51 -7.28
CA ILE A 86 -28.18 -73.30 -6.50
C ILE A 86 -27.18 -72.41 -7.27
N ASN A 87 -27.51 -71.12 -7.38
CA ASN A 87 -26.61 -70.10 -7.91
C ASN A 87 -25.42 -69.91 -6.95
N GLN A 88 -24.19 -69.81 -7.48
CA GLN A 88 -22.98 -69.65 -6.66
C GLN A 88 -23.06 -68.49 -5.66
N ASN A 89 -23.76 -67.41 -6.01
CA ASN A 89 -23.93 -66.25 -5.12
C ASN A 89 -24.73 -66.58 -3.84
N ASN A 90 -25.56 -67.62 -3.87
CA ASN A 90 -26.41 -68.05 -2.75
C ASN A 90 -25.79 -69.23 -1.96
N LEU A 91 -24.61 -69.71 -2.38
CA LEU A 91 -23.98 -70.92 -1.83
C LEU A 91 -23.70 -70.82 -0.33
N ALA A 92 -23.21 -69.66 0.13
CA ALA A 92 -22.88 -69.44 1.54
C ALA A 92 -24.12 -69.55 2.45
N GLU A 93 -25.28 -69.09 1.97
CA GLU A 93 -26.53 -69.12 2.72
C GLU A 93 -27.15 -70.52 2.74
N ALA A 94 -27.20 -71.22 1.60
CA ALA A 94 -27.67 -72.60 1.50
C ALA A 94 -26.83 -73.57 2.37
N ILE A 95 -25.51 -73.35 2.45
CA ILE A 95 -24.63 -74.09 3.38
C ILE A 95 -24.98 -73.75 4.84
N ARG A 96 -25.19 -72.46 5.17
CA ARG A 96 -25.54 -72.02 6.54
C ARG A 96 -26.87 -72.62 7.02
N LEU A 97 -27.85 -72.73 6.13
CA LEU A 97 -29.16 -73.33 6.40
C LEU A 97 -29.16 -74.88 6.38
N ARG A 98 -28.01 -75.51 6.09
CA ARG A 98 -27.83 -76.97 5.93
C ARG A 98 -28.69 -77.61 4.83
N GLU A 99 -29.09 -76.82 3.84
CA GLU A 99 -29.83 -77.28 2.66
C GLU A 99 -28.93 -78.12 1.72
N CYS A 100 -27.61 -78.00 1.87
CA CYS A 100 -26.59 -78.72 1.12
C CYS A 100 -25.64 -79.52 2.03
N ASN A 101 -25.31 -80.76 1.65
CA ASN A 101 -24.23 -81.53 2.28
C ASN A 101 -22.93 -81.54 1.46
N LEU A 102 -23.02 -81.29 0.15
CA LEU A 102 -21.90 -81.28 -0.78
C LEU A 102 -22.21 -80.35 -1.95
N PHE A 103 -21.36 -79.36 -2.22
CA PHE A 103 -21.46 -78.56 -3.44
C PHE A 103 -20.47 -79.07 -4.51
N ILE A 104 -20.98 -79.30 -5.73
CA ILE A 104 -20.19 -79.75 -6.88
C ILE A 104 -20.26 -78.70 -7.98
N SER A 105 -19.10 -78.15 -8.34
CA SER A 105 -18.91 -77.17 -9.42
C SER A 105 -17.59 -77.41 -10.14
N GLY A 106 -17.34 -76.64 -11.20
CA GLY A 106 -16.09 -76.69 -11.97
C GLY A 106 -15.82 -78.08 -12.57
N GLU A 107 -14.56 -78.52 -12.50
CA GLU A 107 -14.09 -79.76 -13.13
C GLU A 107 -14.79 -81.02 -12.56
N ALA A 108 -15.09 -81.06 -11.26
CA ALA A 108 -15.83 -82.19 -10.67
C ALA A 108 -17.26 -82.30 -11.23
N ALA A 109 -17.93 -81.15 -11.43
CA ALA A 109 -19.23 -81.12 -12.08
C ALA A 109 -19.14 -81.54 -13.55
N ARG A 110 -18.11 -81.06 -14.28
CA ARG A 110 -17.85 -81.40 -15.68
C ARG A 110 -17.66 -82.92 -15.87
N ARG A 111 -16.82 -83.56 -15.05
CA ARG A 111 -16.56 -85.01 -15.10
C ARG A 111 -17.81 -85.84 -14.81
N LEU A 112 -18.59 -85.49 -13.78
CA LEU A 112 -19.84 -86.19 -13.49
C LEU A 112 -20.89 -85.98 -14.60
N ASN A 113 -20.93 -84.81 -15.23
CA ASN A 113 -21.84 -84.54 -16.33
C ASN A 113 -21.51 -85.38 -17.57
N ILE A 114 -20.22 -85.62 -17.84
CA ILE A 114 -19.74 -86.51 -18.90
C ILE A 114 -20.02 -87.98 -18.54
N MET A 115 -19.65 -88.41 -17.33
CA MET A 115 -19.81 -89.79 -16.86
C MET A 115 -21.27 -90.28 -16.86
N TYR A 116 -22.22 -89.39 -16.61
CA TYR A 116 -23.65 -89.70 -16.60
C TYR A 116 -24.42 -89.15 -17.81
N ALA A 117 -23.73 -88.84 -18.92
CA ALA A 117 -24.40 -88.59 -20.19
C ALA A 117 -25.12 -89.86 -20.69
N PRO A 118 -26.30 -89.75 -21.32
CA PRO A 118 -26.94 -90.90 -21.94
C PRO A 118 -26.11 -91.40 -23.13
N PRO A 119 -26.09 -92.72 -23.42
CA PRO A 119 -25.23 -93.28 -24.48
C PRO A 119 -25.58 -92.75 -25.88
N ASP A 120 -26.82 -92.30 -26.10
CA ASP A 120 -27.28 -91.75 -27.38
C ASP A 120 -26.83 -90.29 -27.62
N ASP A 121 -26.28 -89.59 -26.61
CA ASP A 121 -25.61 -88.28 -26.75
C ASP A 121 -24.16 -88.43 -27.29
N VAL A 122 -23.65 -89.66 -27.49
CA VAL A 122 -22.28 -89.93 -27.96
C VAL A 122 -22.23 -90.14 -29.48
N GLY A 123 -22.87 -89.24 -30.22
CA GLY A 123 -22.77 -89.16 -31.69
C GLY A 123 -21.46 -88.51 -32.14
N ASP A 124 -20.77 -89.14 -33.08
CA ASP A 124 -19.54 -88.69 -33.77
C ASP A 124 -18.33 -88.29 -32.89
N VAL A 125 -17.64 -89.32 -32.39
CA VAL A 125 -16.31 -89.23 -31.73
C VAL A 125 -15.17 -88.96 -32.75
N ASN A 126 -15.38 -88.05 -33.69
CA ASN A 126 -14.35 -87.54 -34.61
C ASN A 126 -14.47 -86.03 -34.90
N VAL A 127 -15.43 -85.33 -34.30
CA VAL A 127 -15.31 -83.88 -34.12
C VAL A 127 -14.51 -83.69 -32.82
N PRO A 128 -13.33 -83.04 -32.83
CA PRO A 128 -12.65 -82.69 -31.59
C PRO A 128 -13.61 -81.85 -30.74
N PRO A 129 -13.72 -82.11 -29.41
CA PRO A 129 -14.64 -81.34 -28.57
C PRO A 129 -14.33 -79.85 -28.78
N PRO A 130 -15.35 -79.00 -29.05
CA PRO A 130 -15.11 -77.60 -29.34
C PRO A 130 -14.30 -77.03 -28.17
N GLU A 131 -13.10 -76.51 -28.46
CA GLU A 131 -12.19 -76.05 -27.43
C GLU A 131 -12.97 -75.08 -26.52
N ILE A 132 -13.14 -75.52 -25.27
CA ILE A 132 -13.80 -74.71 -24.26
C ILE A 132 -12.76 -73.68 -23.86
N ASP A 133 -12.69 -72.64 -24.67
CA ASP A 133 -11.97 -71.41 -24.43
C ASP A 133 -12.43 -70.85 -23.07
N ASN A 134 -11.58 -71.04 -22.06
CA ASN A 134 -11.71 -70.44 -20.74
C ASN A 134 -10.60 -69.39 -20.53
N GLU A 135 -9.81 -69.10 -21.56
CA GLU A 135 -8.87 -67.99 -21.56
C GLU A 135 -9.64 -66.74 -22.01
N GLY A 136 -9.20 -65.57 -21.54
CA GLY A 136 -9.78 -64.30 -21.98
C GLY A 136 -9.00 -63.70 -23.15
N PRO A 137 -9.51 -62.63 -23.77
CA PRO A 137 -8.87 -62.04 -24.94
C PRO A 137 -7.43 -61.61 -24.67
N VAL A 138 -6.49 -62.06 -25.52
CA VAL A 138 -5.09 -61.66 -25.44
C VAL A 138 -4.97 -60.19 -25.87
N ILE A 139 -4.59 -59.32 -24.93
CA ILE A 139 -4.38 -57.88 -25.16
C ILE A 139 -2.88 -57.61 -25.33
N GLN A 140 -2.49 -57.02 -26.47
CA GLN A 140 -1.13 -56.60 -26.75
C GLN A 140 -1.10 -55.14 -27.21
N PHE A 141 -0.38 -54.29 -26.48
CA PHE A 141 -0.14 -52.91 -26.89
C PHE A 141 0.97 -52.83 -27.95
N ARG A 142 0.88 -51.85 -28.85
CA ARG A 142 2.00 -51.52 -29.76
C ARG A 142 3.21 -50.91 -29.04
N GLN A 143 2.98 -50.33 -27.86
CA GLN A 143 3.97 -49.65 -27.02
C GLN A 143 3.47 -49.61 -25.58
N ASN A 144 4.38 -49.67 -24.61
CA ASN A 144 4.02 -49.76 -23.19
C ASN A 144 3.66 -48.39 -22.56
N GLU A 145 4.15 -47.31 -23.15
CA GLU A 145 3.88 -45.92 -22.76
C GLU A 145 3.38 -45.12 -23.98
N PHE A 146 2.29 -44.38 -23.79
CA PHE A 146 1.71 -43.49 -24.79
C PHE A 146 2.02 -42.04 -24.40
N THR A 147 2.83 -41.36 -25.21
CA THR A 147 3.24 -39.97 -24.96
C THR A 147 2.62 -38.99 -25.95
N GLY A 148 2.50 -37.73 -25.52
CA GLY A 148 2.08 -36.62 -26.37
C GLY A 148 2.28 -35.28 -25.66
N THR A 149 2.23 -34.19 -26.42
CA THR A 149 2.49 -32.84 -25.90
C THR A 149 1.21 -32.06 -25.58
N THR A 150 0.15 -32.23 -26.40
CA THR A 150 -1.11 -31.49 -26.29
C THR A 150 -2.33 -32.36 -26.59
N GLY A 151 -3.46 -32.06 -25.94
CA GLY A 151 -4.75 -32.70 -26.24
C GLY A 151 -4.86 -34.15 -25.74
N ALA A 152 -4.91 -35.10 -26.66
CA ALA A 152 -5.18 -36.51 -26.41
C ALA A 152 -4.24 -37.40 -27.23
N VAL A 153 -3.99 -38.62 -26.74
CA VAL A 153 -3.26 -39.68 -27.45
C VAL A 153 -4.22 -40.73 -27.98
N GLN A 154 -3.87 -41.34 -29.11
CA GLN A 154 -4.58 -42.49 -29.65
C GLN A 154 -3.97 -43.77 -29.06
N ILE A 155 -4.67 -44.40 -28.13
CA ILE A 155 -4.26 -45.68 -27.57
C ILE A 155 -4.73 -46.79 -28.50
N GLN A 156 -3.83 -47.69 -28.88
CA GLN A 156 -4.10 -48.83 -29.76
C GLN A 156 -3.63 -50.13 -29.11
N ALA A 157 -4.53 -51.11 -29.04
CA ALA A 157 -4.24 -52.47 -28.62
C ALA A 157 -4.67 -53.46 -29.71
N ALA A 158 -3.83 -54.44 -30.00
CA ALA A 158 -4.27 -55.66 -30.66
C ALA A 158 -4.96 -56.52 -29.60
N ILE A 159 -6.22 -56.88 -29.84
CA ILE A 159 -7.01 -57.74 -28.96
C ILE A 159 -7.50 -58.91 -29.80
N THR A 160 -7.06 -60.11 -29.43
CA THR A 160 -7.33 -61.34 -30.20
C THR A 160 -7.88 -62.43 -29.30
N ASP A 161 -8.96 -63.04 -29.76
CA ASP A 161 -9.70 -64.08 -29.05
C ASP A 161 -10.27 -65.07 -30.08
N PRO A 162 -10.14 -66.40 -29.90
CA PRO A 162 -10.74 -67.41 -30.78
C PRO A 162 -12.27 -67.34 -30.85
N SER A 163 -12.94 -66.99 -29.75
CA SER A 163 -14.40 -66.84 -29.67
C SER A 163 -14.90 -65.45 -30.10
N GLY A 164 -13.98 -64.48 -30.20
CA GLY A 164 -14.22 -63.11 -30.65
C GLY A 164 -14.46 -62.13 -29.50
N VAL A 165 -13.99 -60.90 -29.68
CA VAL A 165 -14.00 -59.86 -28.62
C VAL A 165 -15.34 -59.12 -28.62
N ALA A 166 -16.21 -59.43 -27.65
CA ALA A 166 -17.53 -58.82 -27.50
C ALA A 166 -17.47 -57.38 -26.95
N ARG A 167 -16.50 -57.07 -26.08
CA ARG A 167 -16.33 -55.73 -25.50
C ARG A 167 -14.87 -55.43 -25.20
N ALA A 168 -14.43 -54.22 -25.50
CA ALA A 168 -13.15 -53.68 -25.05
C ALA A 168 -13.37 -52.28 -24.45
N VAL A 169 -12.78 -52.02 -23.29
CA VAL A 169 -12.83 -50.72 -22.60
C VAL A 169 -11.45 -50.36 -22.05
N ILE A 170 -11.20 -49.07 -21.91
CA ILE A 170 -10.09 -48.53 -21.14
C ILE A 170 -10.62 -47.84 -19.89
N GLU A 171 -9.95 -48.05 -18.77
CA GLU A 171 -10.24 -47.48 -17.46
C GLU A 171 -9.05 -46.62 -17.02
N GLY A 172 -9.34 -45.43 -16.52
CA GLY A 172 -8.38 -44.54 -15.88
C GLY A 172 -9.08 -43.59 -14.89
N PRO A 173 -8.34 -42.62 -14.32
CA PRO A 173 -8.89 -41.61 -13.41
C PRO A 173 -10.18 -40.92 -13.89
N ASP A 174 -10.30 -40.65 -15.19
CA ASP A 174 -11.48 -40.02 -15.80
C ASP A 174 -12.65 -40.98 -16.07
N GLY A 175 -12.59 -42.21 -15.53
CA GLY A 175 -13.58 -43.27 -15.70
C GLY A 175 -13.30 -44.22 -16.88
N VAL A 176 -14.34 -44.95 -17.27
CA VAL A 176 -14.29 -46.04 -18.26
C VAL A 176 -14.77 -45.56 -19.63
N ARG A 177 -13.99 -45.83 -20.69
CA ARG A 177 -14.30 -45.45 -22.08
C ARG A 177 -14.30 -46.70 -22.99
N PRO A 178 -15.27 -46.87 -23.90
CA PRO A 178 -15.26 -47.96 -24.87
C PRO A 178 -14.14 -47.76 -25.90
N MET A 179 -13.52 -48.86 -26.33
CA MET A 179 -12.57 -48.87 -27.45
C MET A 179 -13.27 -49.29 -28.74
N ALA A 180 -13.09 -48.52 -29.81
CA ALA A 180 -13.66 -48.82 -31.12
C ALA A 180 -12.77 -49.83 -31.86
N ASN A 181 -13.37 -50.87 -32.46
CA ASN A 181 -12.66 -51.78 -33.35
C ASN A 181 -12.38 -51.08 -34.69
N SER A 182 -11.11 -50.95 -35.09
CA SER A 182 -10.69 -50.26 -36.32
C SER A 182 -10.27 -51.18 -37.45
N SER A 183 -9.84 -52.42 -37.16
CA SER A 183 -9.40 -53.37 -38.21
C SER A 183 -9.54 -54.84 -37.81
N GLY A 184 -10.69 -55.22 -37.25
CA GLY A 184 -11.04 -56.59 -36.84
C GLY A 184 -10.37 -57.03 -35.53
N ARG A 185 -9.05 -56.86 -35.42
CA ARG A 185 -8.23 -57.22 -34.25
C ARG A 185 -7.60 -56.01 -33.53
N VAL A 186 -7.72 -54.81 -34.09
CA VAL A 186 -7.17 -53.59 -33.48
C VAL A 186 -8.29 -52.78 -32.86
N TYR A 187 -8.13 -52.46 -31.59
CA TYR A 187 -9.04 -51.64 -30.82
C TYR A 187 -8.35 -50.32 -30.47
N GLN A 188 -9.08 -49.21 -30.62
CA GLN A 188 -8.52 -47.87 -30.44
C GLN A 188 -9.46 -46.92 -29.69
N VAL A 189 -8.86 -45.97 -28.98
CA VAL A 189 -9.58 -44.92 -28.24
C VAL A 189 -8.73 -43.65 -28.17
N GLN A 190 -9.36 -42.48 -28.27
CA GLN A 190 -8.71 -41.22 -27.92
C GLN A 190 -8.80 -41.00 -26.42
N PHE A 191 -7.65 -40.92 -25.75
CA PHE A 191 -7.56 -40.74 -24.31
C PHE A 191 -6.86 -39.41 -24.01
N PRO A 192 -7.43 -38.53 -23.17
CA PRO A 192 -6.83 -37.22 -22.87
C PRO A 192 -5.47 -37.38 -22.20
N LEU A 193 -4.53 -36.49 -22.52
CA LEU A 193 -3.27 -36.42 -21.79
C LEU A 193 -3.50 -35.85 -20.37
N PRO A 194 -2.75 -36.31 -19.34
CA PRO A 194 -2.84 -35.78 -17.98
C PRO A 194 -2.68 -34.25 -17.93
N GLY A 195 -3.21 -33.64 -16.87
CA GLY A 195 -3.04 -32.20 -16.58
C GLY A 195 -1.65 -31.81 -16.07
N ASP A 196 -0.75 -32.77 -15.93
CA ASP A 196 0.63 -32.63 -15.48
C ASP A 196 1.59 -33.48 -16.35
N TYR A 197 2.83 -33.69 -15.90
CA TYR A 197 3.84 -34.53 -16.59
C TYR A 197 4.06 -35.90 -15.93
N LEU A 198 3.20 -36.28 -14.98
CA LEU A 198 3.28 -37.57 -14.30
C LEU A 198 2.80 -38.69 -15.23
N GLN A 199 3.22 -39.91 -14.92
CA GLN A 199 2.71 -41.11 -15.58
C GLN A 199 1.37 -41.49 -14.97
N GLN A 200 0.35 -41.61 -15.82
CA GLN A 200 -0.99 -42.02 -15.46
C GLN A 200 -1.22 -43.46 -15.94
N SER A 201 -1.38 -44.39 -14.99
CA SER A 201 -1.67 -45.80 -15.28
C SER A 201 -3.10 -45.97 -15.79
N LEU A 202 -3.24 -46.76 -16.85
CA LEU A 202 -4.51 -47.11 -17.48
C LEU A 202 -4.65 -48.64 -17.55
N ILE A 203 -5.87 -49.13 -17.39
CA ILE A 203 -6.21 -50.56 -17.48
C ILE A 203 -7.09 -50.75 -18.71
N VAL A 204 -6.64 -51.54 -19.68
CA VAL A 204 -7.52 -52.02 -20.76
C VAL A 204 -8.12 -53.34 -20.32
N ARG A 205 -9.45 -53.42 -20.31
CA ARG A 205 -10.21 -54.66 -20.06
C ARG A 205 -10.88 -55.10 -21.35
N ALA A 206 -10.77 -56.38 -21.68
CA ALA A 206 -11.45 -57.01 -22.81
C ALA A 206 -12.29 -58.19 -22.33
N ARG A 207 -13.45 -58.39 -22.96
CA ARG A 207 -14.36 -59.51 -22.72
C ARG A 207 -14.70 -60.20 -24.04
N ASP A 208 -14.65 -61.51 -24.05
CA ASP A 208 -14.99 -62.34 -25.21
C ASP A 208 -16.50 -62.58 -25.36
N GLY A 209 -16.90 -63.36 -26.38
CA GLY A 209 -18.29 -63.76 -26.61
C GLY A 209 -18.85 -64.78 -25.61
N ARG A 210 -17.99 -65.43 -24.82
CA ARG A 210 -18.35 -66.48 -23.85
C ARG A 210 -18.45 -65.96 -22.41
N GLY A 211 -17.95 -64.75 -22.18
CA GLY A 211 -17.97 -64.04 -20.92
C GLY A 211 -16.62 -64.00 -20.18
N ASN A 212 -15.55 -64.59 -20.73
CA ASN A 212 -14.19 -64.56 -20.20
C ASN A 212 -13.61 -63.14 -20.30
N GLU A 213 -12.86 -62.70 -19.29
CA GLU A 213 -12.27 -61.35 -19.24
C GLU A 213 -10.74 -61.40 -19.15
N SER A 214 -10.09 -60.35 -19.64
CA SER A 214 -8.65 -60.16 -19.52
C SER A 214 -8.30 -58.69 -19.39
N GLU A 215 -7.20 -58.41 -18.69
CA GLU A 215 -6.73 -57.06 -18.37
C GLU A 215 -5.27 -56.87 -18.77
N ALA A 216 -4.94 -55.70 -19.30
CA ALA A 216 -3.56 -55.30 -19.54
C ALA A 216 -3.35 -53.83 -19.12
N LYS A 217 -2.16 -53.55 -18.55
CA LYS A 217 -1.81 -52.22 -18.05
C LYS A 217 -0.92 -51.49 -19.06
N THR A 218 -1.19 -50.21 -19.25
CA THR A 218 -0.33 -49.28 -20.01
C THR A 218 -0.27 -47.95 -19.27
N VAL A 219 0.67 -47.07 -19.62
CA VAL A 219 0.75 -45.71 -19.05
C VAL A 219 0.57 -44.67 -20.14
N VAL A 220 -0.07 -43.56 -19.78
CA VAL A 220 -0.08 -42.31 -20.57
C VAL A 220 0.73 -41.25 -19.86
N ARG A 221 1.50 -40.45 -20.59
CA ARG A 221 2.32 -39.36 -20.02
C ARG A 221 2.34 -38.15 -20.96
N ARG A 222 2.18 -36.95 -20.40
CA ARG A 222 2.46 -35.72 -21.15
C ARG A 222 3.96 -35.44 -21.18
N LEU A 223 4.46 -35.03 -22.33
CA LEU A 223 5.79 -34.47 -22.51
C LEU A 223 5.69 -32.96 -22.77
N PRO A 224 6.68 -32.14 -22.37
CA PRO A 224 6.74 -30.75 -22.79
C PRO A 224 6.96 -30.66 -24.32
N ALA A 225 6.50 -29.60 -24.97
CA ALA A 225 6.68 -29.42 -26.42
C ALA A 225 8.11 -28.99 -26.82
N CYS A 226 8.98 -28.72 -25.84
CA CYS A 226 10.38 -28.36 -26.00
C CYS A 226 11.16 -28.66 -24.71
N GLY A 227 12.49 -28.66 -24.79
CA GLY A 227 13.34 -28.99 -23.66
C GLY A 227 13.32 -30.48 -23.30
N ARG A 228 14.13 -30.84 -22.31
CA ARG A 228 14.26 -32.20 -21.79
C ARG A 228 13.04 -32.59 -20.94
N SER A 229 12.68 -33.87 -20.94
CA SER A 229 11.55 -34.39 -20.14
C SER A 229 11.94 -34.66 -18.68
N GLU A 230 13.24 -34.65 -18.42
CA GLU A 230 13.87 -34.92 -17.15
C GLU A 230 13.74 -33.70 -16.22
N GLY A 231 13.18 -33.91 -15.02
CA GLY A 231 13.01 -32.86 -14.00
C GLY A 231 11.91 -31.83 -14.28
N VAL A 232 11.18 -31.92 -15.40
CA VAL A 232 10.03 -31.05 -15.67
C VAL A 232 8.86 -31.36 -14.74
N ASN A 233 8.20 -30.32 -14.22
CA ASN A 233 6.96 -30.42 -13.46
C ASN A 233 6.14 -29.13 -13.64
N VAL A 234 4.86 -29.19 -13.27
CA VAL A 234 3.89 -28.09 -13.45
C VAL A 234 4.38 -26.80 -12.80
N ASP A 235 4.83 -26.83 -11.55
CA ASP A 235 5.27 -25.63 -10.84
C ASP A 235 6.55 -25.00 -11.41
N LEU A 236 7.46 -25.84 -11.91
CA LEU A 236 8.67 -25.38 -12.59
C LEU A 236 8.34 -24.67 -13.91
N VAL A 237 7.40 -25.20 -14.68
CA VAL A 237 6.94 -24.56 -15.93
C VAL A 237 6.12 -23.31 -15.64
N LYS A 238 5.28 -23.28 -14.59
CA LYS A 238 4.59 -22.06 -14.14
C LYS A 238 5.59 -20.95 -13.81
N ARG A 239 6.65 -21.26 -13.06
CA ARG A 239 7.71 -20.27 -12.76
C ARG A 239 8.38 -19.74 -14.03
N VAL A 240 8.67 -20.61 -15.00
CA VAL A 240 9.22 -20.20 -16.31
C VAL A 240 8.23 -19.32 -17.09
N GLN A 241 6.94 -19.66 -17.13
CA GLN A 241 5.89 -18.86 -17.79
C GLN A 241 5.72 -17.49 -17.12
N GLU A 242 5.65 -17.44 -15.79
CA GLU A 242 5.65 -16.20 -15.00
C GLU A 242 6.86 -15.32 -15.31
N ASP A 243 8.06 -15.92 -15.37
CA ASP A 243 9.29 -15.16 -15.54
C ASP A 243 9.47 -14.65 -16.97
N LEU A 244 9.11 -15.45 -17.98
CA LEU A 244 9.04 -15.01 -19.38
C LEU A 244 8.05 -13.85 -19.55
N ASN A 245 6.85 -13.98 -19.00
CA ASN A 245 5.82 -12.94 -19.07
C ASN A 245 6.28 -11.65 -18.37
N ALA A 246 6.95 -11.75 -17.22
CA ALA A 246 7.51 -10.59 -16.51
C ALA A 246 8.67 -9.91 -17.27
N LEU A 247 9.43 -10.66 -18.07
CA LEU A 247 10.46 -10.15 -18.98
C LEU A 247 9.90 -9.66 -20.33
N GLY A 248 8.57 -9.53 -20.47
CA GLY A 248 7.91 -9.07 -21.69
C GLY A 248 7.93 -10.08 -22.85
N ARG A 249 8.25 -11.35 -22.59
CA ARG A 249 8.14 -12.44 -23.56
C ARG A 249 6.77 -13.08 -23.45
N ALA A 250 6.15 -13.45 -24.58
CA ALA A 250 4.81 -14.04 -24.59
C ALA A 250 4.83 -15.52 -24.17
N GLY A 251 5.18 -15.79 -22.90
CA GLY A 251 5.27 -17.13 -22.31
C GLY A 251 3.96 -17.91 -22.29
N GLY A 252 2.83 -17.23 -22.47
CA GLY A 252 1.49 -17.79 -22.55
C GLY A 252 0.74 -17.71 -21.22
N GLN A 253 -0.33 -18.48 -21.10
CA GLN A 253 -1.04 -18.64 -19.82
C GLN A 253 -0.13 -19.36 -18.82
N VAL A 254 -0.19 -18.96 -17.55
CA VAL A 254 0.56 -19.61 -16.45
C VAL A 254 -0.21 -20.86 -15.99
N ASP A 255 -0.23 -21.89 -16.83
CA ASP A 255 -0.91 -23.16 -16.60
C ASP A 255 0.05 -24.28 -16.13
N GLY A 256 1.36 -24.12 -16.35
CA GLY A 256 2.39 -25.13 -16.13
C GLY A 256 2.54 -26.14 -17.27
N LEU A 257 1.90 -25.91 -18.40
CA LEU A 257 1.97 -26.75 -19.60
C LEU A 257 2.83 -26.05 -20.67
N ALA A 258 3.99 -26.64 -20.96
CA ALA A 258 4.96 -26.15 -21.92
C ALA A 258 4.48 -26.40 -23.35
N GLY A 259 3.48 -25.63 -23.78
CA GLY A 259 2.94 -25.66 -25.14
C GLY A 259 3.74 -24.83 -26.15
N PRO A 260 3.30 -24.79 -27.42
CA PRO A 260 4.01 -24.09 -28.50
C PRO A 260 4.27 -22.59 -28.25
N GLY A 261 3.39 -21.92 -27.50
CA GLY A 261 3.57 -20.51 -27.11
C GLY A 261 4.75 -20.33 -26.15
N THR A 262 4.76 -21.06 -25.04
CA THR A 262 5.86 -21.07 -24.06
C THR A 262 7.19 -21.44 -24.74
N CYS A 263 7.20 -22.46 -25.60
CA CYS A 263 8.40 -22.86 -26.32
C CYS A 263 8.94 -21.79 -27.28
N ARG A 264 8.06 -21.03 -27.95
CA ARG A 264 8.46 -19.88 -28.77
C ARG A 264 9.10 -18.78 -27.91
N ALA A 265 8.50 -18.45 -26.77
CA ALA A 265 9.04 -17.44 -25.85
C ALA A 265 10.42 -17.84 -25.29
N ILE A 266 10.65 -19.14 -25.03
CA ILE A 266 11.95 -19.69 -24.63
C ILE A 266 12.99 -19.56 -25.76
N ALA A 267 12.59 -19.82 -27.01
CA ALA A 267 13.45 -19.62 -28.17
C ALA A 267 13.79 -18.14 -28.42
N GLU A 268 12.81 -17.24 -28.29
CA GLU A 268 13.00 -15.78 -28.37
C GLU A 268 13.88 -15.21 -27.25
N TYR A 269 13.93 -15.90 -26.10
CA TYR A 269 14.83 -15.60 -24.99
C TYR A 269 16.27 -16.13 -25.24
N GLY A 270 16.46 -17.03 -26.20
CA GLY A 270 17.79 -17.47 -26.68
C GLY A 270 18.17 -18.92 -26.32
N PHE A 271 17.25 -19.73 -25.80
CA PHE A 271 17.49 -21.15 -25.56
C PHE A 271 17.08 -21.99 -26.78
N GLY A 272 17.92 -22.95 -27.18
CA GLY A 272 17.62 -23.90 -28.25
C GLY A 272 16.57 -24.95 -27.85
N GLU A 273 16.28 -25.92 -28.72
CA GLU A 273 15.23 -26.92 -28.47
C GLU A 273 15.56 -27.91 -27.32
N SER A 274 16.84 -28.13 -27.01
CA SER A 274 17.31 -29.01 -25.94
C SER A 274 17.95 -28.22 -24.79
N PHE A 275 17.20 -28.01 -23.71
CA PHE A 275 17.65 -27.43 -22.44
C PHE A 275 17.08 -28.20 -21.26
N GLU A 276 17.62 -27.94 -20.06
CA GLU A 276 17.13 -28.50 -18.80
C GLU A 276 16.29 -27.45 -18.05
N TRP A 277 15.06 -27.80 -17.69
CA TRP A 277 14.11 -26.88 -17.06
C TRP A 277 14.63 -26.19 -15.78
N PRO A 278 15.34 -26.87 -14.86
CA PRO A 278 15.91 -26.21 -13.68
C PRO A 278 16.97 -25.16 -14.03
N VAL A 279 17.74 -25.37 -15.10
CA VAL A 279 18.78 -24.43 -15.56
C VAL A 279 18.14 -23.19 -16.17
N LEU A 280 17.13 -23.37 -17.03
CA LEU A 280 16.36 -22.27 -17.60
C LEU A 280 15.67 -21.44 -16.51
N ALA A 281 14.98 -22.08 -15.57
CA ALA A 281 14.32 -21.38 -14.46
C ALA A 281 15.31 -20.62 -13.58
N GLY A 282 16.49 -21.19 -13.32
CA GLY A 282 17.57 -20.51 -12.60
C GLY A 282 18.10 -19.26 -13.33
N GLN A 283 18.25 -19.32 -14.66
CA GLN A 283 18.70 -18.16 -15.43
C GLN A 283 17.62 -17.07 -15.52
N LEU A 284 16.37 -17.44 -15.79
CA LEU A 284 15.24 -16.50 -15.79
C LEU A 284 15.04 -15.80 -14.44
N ALA A 285 15.21 -16.53 -13.33
CA ALA A 285 15.14 -15.95 -11.99
C ALA A 285 16.23 -14.89 -11.73
N LEU A 286 17.42 -15.06 -12.32
CA LEU A 286 18.50 -14.06 -12.25
C LEU A 286 18.24 -12.85 -13.15
N ASP A 287 17.74 -13.07 -14.37
CA ASP A 287 17.46 -11.99 -15.32
C ASP A 287 16.26 -11.12 -14.90
N ARG A 288 15.42 -11.63 -14.00
CA ARG A 288 14.36 -10.86 -13.32
C ARG A 288 14.85 -9.94 -12.21
N ILE A 289 16.12 -10.01 -11.84
CA ILE A 289 16.69 -9.08 -10.86
C ILE A 289 16.78 -7.71 -11.51
N THR A 290 16.22 -6.69 -10.86
CA THR A 290 16.32 -5.31 -11.34
C THR A 290 16.95 -4.40 -10.28
N LEU A 291 17.52 -3.30 -10.76
CA LEU A 291 17.81 -2.13 -9.95
C LEU A 291 16.78 -1.05 -10.27
N ASP A 292 16.45 -0.27 -9.26
CA ASP A 292 15.62 0.93 -9.35
C ASP A 292 16.36 2.05 -8.59
N ALA A 293 17.01 2.92 -9.36
CA ALA A 293 17.64 4.14 -8.88
C ALA A 293 16.78 5.34 -9.33
N PRO A 294 16.65 6.39 -8.50
CA PRO A 294 15.91 7.59 -8.89
C PRO A 294 16.53 8.25 -10.13
N ASP A 295 15.73 8.62 -11.12
CA ASP A 295 16.21 9.28 -12.36
C ASP A 295 17.14 10.47 -12.09
N ARG A 296 16.79 11.28 -11.09
CA ARG A 296 17.54 12.47 -10.66
C ARG A 296 17.50 12.63 -9.15
N VAL A 297 18.63 13.01 -8.56
CA VAL A 297 18.73 13.46 -7.16
C VAL A 297 19.47 14.79 -7.13
N GLU A 298 18.97 15.76 -6.38
CA GLU A 298 19.56 17.09 -6.30
C GLU A 298 19.42 17.69 -4.90
N GLY A 299 20.44 18.42 -4.47
CA GLY A 299 20.44 19.11 -3.18
C GLY A 299 21.66 20.02 -2.99
N PRO A 300 21.64 20.93 -2.01
CA PRO A 300 22.74 21.86 -1.74
C PRO A 300 23.91 21.21 -0.99
N GLU A 301 23.65 20.05 -0.36
CA GLU A 301 24.58 19.34 0.51
C GLU A 301 25.85 18.87 -0.21
N ALA A 302 26.99 18.92 0.48
CA ALA A 302 28.26 18.45 -0.07
C ALA A 302 28.32 16.92 -0.30
N ARG A 303 27.39 16.17 0.28
CA ARG A 303 27.20 14.73 0.11
C ARG A 303 25.72 14.46 -0.07
N ILE A 304 25.31 14.03 -1.26
CA ILE A 304 23.90 13.79 -1.56
C ILE A 304 23.61 12.30 -1.38
N PRO A 305 22.64 11.91 -0.53
CA PRO A 305 22.29 10.51 -0.34
C PRO A 305 21.50 10.00 -1.54
N VAL A 306 22.01 8.95 -2.20
CA VAL A 306 21.30 8.21 -3.24
C VAL A 306 20.93 6.84 -2.70
N SER A 307 19.64 6.53 -2.71
CA SER A 307 19.11 5.21 -2.40
C SER A 307 18.83 4.47 -3.70
N VAL A 308 19.25 3.20 -3.78
CA VAL A 308 19.00 2.31 -4.91
C VAL A 308 18.32 1.05 -4.39
N THR A 309 17.15 0.75 -4.94
CA THR A 309 16.38 -0.45 -4.61
C THR A 309 16.82 -1.61 -5.49
N VAL A 310 16.84 -2.82 -4.91
CA VAL A 310 17.19 -4.07 -5.56
C VAL A 310 15.97 -4.98 -5.50
N SER A 311 15.40 -5.31 -6.65
CA SER A 311 14.29 -6.27 -6.75
C SER A 311 14.85 -7.65 -7.06
N ASP A 312 14.67 -8.61 -6.13
CA ASP A 312 14.91 -10.04 -6.36
C ASP A 312 13.58 -10.78 -6.10
N PRO A 313 12.66 -10.84 -7.08
CA PRO A 313 11.31 -11.36 -6.88
C PRO A 313 11.29 -12.87 -6.62
N ARG A 314 12.35 -13.59 -6.98
CA ARG A 314 12.52 -15.03 -6.72
C ARG A 314 13.29 -15.32 -5.43
N ARG A 315 13.74 -14.28 -4.71
CA ARG A 315 14.59 -14.36 -3.50
C ARG A 315 15.79 -15.29 -3.70
N THR A 316 16.42 -15.19 -4.87
CA THR A 316 17.59 -15.99 -5.24
C THR A 316 18.77 -15.80 -4.28
N GLY A 317 18.86 -14.62 -3.64
CA GLY A 317 20.02 -14.23 -2.85
C GLY A 317 21.28 -14.03 -3.69
N ALA A 318 21.14 -13.91 -5.02
CA ALA A 318 22.26 -13.83 -5.94
C ALA A 318 22.96 -12.48 -5.89
N VAL A 319 22.24 -11.38 -5.59
CA VAL A 319 22.84 -10.05 -5.43
C VAL A 319 23.61 -10.00 -4.12
N ARG A 320 24.94 -9.97 -4.22
CA ARG A 320 25.82 -9.80 -3.05
C ARG A 320 25.93 -8.33 -2.66
N ARG A 321 26.20 -7.47 -3.64
CA ARG A 321 26.44 -6.03 -3.45
C ARG A 321 25.95 -5.22 -4.65
N VAL A 322 25.67 -3.95 -4.39
CA VAL A 322 25.53 -2.91 -5.44
C VAL A 322 26.84 -2.13 -5.53
N GLU A 323 27.34 -1.95 -6.74
CA GLU A 323 28.49 -1.12 -7.07
C GLU A 323 28.01 0.19 -7.68
N MET A 324 28.57 1.32 -7.23
CA MET A 324 28.36 2.65 -7.80
C MET A 324 29.59 3.01 -8.64
N LEU A 325 29.37 3.36 -9.90
CA LEU A 325 30.41 3.71 -10.86
C LEU A 325 30.37 5.18 -11.23
N ARG A 326 31.58 5.78 -11.29
CA ARG A 326 31.85 7.13 -11.80
C ARG A 326 32.81 7.02 -12.97
N GLY A 327 32.45 7.60 -14.12
CA GLY A 327 33.26 7.49 -15.35
C GLY A 327 33.57 6.04 -15.78
N GLY A 328 32.68 5.08 -15.49
CA GLY A 328 32.87 3.66 -15.79
C GLY A 328 33.78 2.88 -14.83
N ARG A 329 34.29 3.50 -13.75
CA ARG A 329 35.09 2.84 -12.69
C ARG A 329 34.29 2.73 -11.40
N VAL A 330 34.42 1.63 -10.66
CA VAL A 330 33.79 1.46 -9.34
C VAL A 330 34.36 2.48 -8.37
N ALA A 331 33.50 3.37 -7.88
CA ALA A 331 33.84 4.43 -6.93
C ALA A 331 33.47 4.04 -5.49
N ALA A 332 32.38 3.28 -5.31
CA ALA A 332 31.97 2.72 -4.02
C ALA A 332 31.14 1.44 -4.22
N PHE A 333 30.95 0.68 -3.14
CA PHE A 333 29.99 -0.44 -3.12
C PHE A 333 29.28 -0.53 -1.75
N ARG A 334 28.17 -1.27 -1.72
CA ARG A 334 27.36 -1.60 -0.54
C ARG A 334 26.85 -3.03 -0.64
N ASP A 335 27.05 -3.83 0.40
CA ASP A 335 26.40 -5.15 0.49
C ASP A 335 24.89 -4.96 0.71
N VAL A 336 24.07 -5.85 0.13
CA VAL A 336 22.61 -5.71 0.15
C VAL A 336 22.04 -6.43 1.37
N GLN A 337 21.64 -5.69 2.40
CA GLN A 337 21.08 -6.28 3.63
C GLN A 337 19.55 -6.34 3.68
N SER A 338 18.85 -5.55 2.86
CA SER A 338 17.37 -5.43 2.90
C SER A 338 16.72 -5.10 1.55
N GLY A 339 17.41 -5.39 0.44
CA GLY A 339 16.98 -4.95 -0.90
C GLY A 339 17.21 -3.45 -1.16
N LEU A 340 17.93 -2.75 -0.26
CA LEU A 340 18.24 -1.33 -0.38
C LEU A 340 19.76 -1.09 -0.24
N ALA A 341 20.33 -0.27 -1.11
CA ALA A 341 21.71 0.19 -1.04
C ALA A 341 21.76 1.73 -1.00
N ARG A 342 22.44 2.31 0.00
CA ARG A 342 22.57 3.77 0.17
C ARG A 342 24.00 4.26 -0.04
N PHE A 343 24.16 5.28 -0.88
CA PHE A 343 25.44 5.86 -1.29
C PHE A 343 25.48 7.36 -1.01
N ASP A 344 26.53 7.84 -0.34
CA ASP A 344 26.74 9.27 -0.11
C ASP A 344 27.60 9.84 -1.24
N VAL A 345 26.99 10.62 -2.12
CA VAL A 345 27.61 11.11 -3.34
C VAL A 345 28.22 12.48 -3.08
N ALA A 346 29.54 12.52 -2.83
CA ALA A 346 30.27 13.78 -2.76
C ALA A 346 30.32 14.47 -4.13
N LEU A 347 29.98 15.77 -4.17
CA LEU A 347 30.00 16.63 -5.35
C LEU A 347 30.48 18.05 -5.00
N ASN A 348 31.14 18.68 -5.97
CA ASN A 348 31.48 20.12 -5.91
C ASN A 348 30.23 20.95 -6.21
N GLU A 349 30.19 22.18 -5.70
CA GLU A 349 29.08 23.10 -5.93
C GLU A 349 28.85 23.35 -7.43
N GLY A 350 27.59 23.34 -7.87
CA GLY A 350 27.20 23.52 -9.27
C GLY A 350 27.55 22.34 -10.20
N THR A 351 28.11 21.24 -9.68
CA THR A 351 28.45 20.07 -10.53
C THR A 351 27.30 19.08 -10.65
N ARG A 352 27.23 18.43 -11.83
CA ARG A 352 26.25 17.42 -12.20
C ARG A 352 26.98 16.21 -12.76
N GLU A 353 26.72 15.03 -12.21
CA GLU A 353 27.35 13.77 -12.58
C GLU A 353 26.27 12.72 -12.91
N ILE A 354 26.56 11.81 -13.84
CA ILE A 354 25.74 10.62 -14.09
C ILE A 354 26.46 9.44 -13.46
N LEU A 355 25.79 8.75 -12.55
CA LEU A 355 26.29 7.54 -11.89
C LEU A 355 25.65 6.31 -12.53
N GLU A 356 26.42 5.25 -12.72
CA GLU A 356 25.89 3.93 -13.11
C GLU A 356 25.94 3.01 -11.89
N PHE A 357 24.85 2.32 -11.59
CA PHE A 357 24.79 1.28 -10.56
C PHE A 357 24.79 -0.11 -11.19
N ARG A 358 25.39 -1.08 -10.50
CA ARG A 358 25.41 -2.49 -10.90
C ARG A 358 25.13 -3.40 -9.73
N ALA A 359 24.14 -4.28 -9.86
CA ALA A 359 23.95 -5.41 -8.95
C ALA A 359 24.91 -6.52 -9.39
N VAL A 360 25.74 -7.02 -8.49
CA VAL A 360 26.71 -8.08 -8.82
C VAL A 360 26.59 -9.29 -7.90
N ASP A 361 26.83 -10.48 -8.46
CA ASP A 361 26.85 -11.73 -7.71
C ASP A 361 28.18 -12.00 -7.00
N ALA A 362 28.24 -13.11 -6.25
CA ALA A 362 29.45 -13.54 -5.55
C ALA A 362 30.67 -13.81 -6.46
N ARG A 363 30.48 -13.91 -7.78
CA ARG A 363 31.53 -14.09 -8.81
C ARG A 363 31.84 -12.77 -9.55
N ASN A 364 31.27 -11.64 -9.10
CA ASN A 364 31.30 -10.33 -9.76
C ASN A 364 30.65 -10.29 -11.16
N ARG A 365 29.76 -11.23 -11.49
CA ARG A 365 28.93 -11.11 -12.69
C ARG A 365 27.83 -10.08 -12.44
N VAL A 366 27.63 -9.18 -13.40
CA VAL A 366 26.57 -8.16 -13.36
C VAL A 366 25.23 -8.82 -13.64
N LEU A 367 24.27 -8.61 -12.74
CA LEU A 367 22.90 -9.13 -12.84
C LEU A 367 21.94 -8.05 -13.36
N ALA A 368 22.05 -6.84 -12.81
CA ALA A 368 21.24 -5.68 -13.20
C ALA A 368 22.07 -4.41 -13.26
N ARG A 369 21.59 -3.40 -14.00
CA ARG A 369 22.20 -2.08 -14.10
C ARG A 369 21.14 -1.01 -14.11
N ASP A 370 21.47 0.15 -13.57
CA ASP A 370 20.66 1.36 -13.69
C ASP A 370 21.52 2.63 -13.63
N LYS A 371 20.94 3.81 -13.86
CA LYS A 371 21.64 5.11 -13.83
C LYS A 371 20.81 6.18 -13.15
N THR A 372 21.49 6.99 -12.33
CA THR A 372 20.92 8.22 -11.77
C THR A 372 21.73 9.43 -12.24
N GLN A 373 21.10 10.59 -12.23
CA GLN A 373 21.78 11.86 -12.39
C GLN A 373 21.78 12.64 -11.07
N VAL A 374 22.97 12.85 -10.50
CA VAL A 374 23.13 13.61 -9.25
C VAL A 374 23.64 15.02 -9.57
N ALA A 375 22.98 16.03 -9.01
CA ALA A 375 23.40 17.42 -9.12
C ALA A 375 23.56 18.04 -7.73
N ARG A 376 24.65 18.78 -7.50
CA ARG A 376 24.74 19.64 -6.32
C ARG A 376 24.38 21.06 -6.70
N SER A 377 23.22 21.52 -6.24
CA SER A 377 22.81 22.91 -6.41
C SER A 377 23.74 23.84 -5.63
N ALA A 378 23.85 25.09 -6.09
CA ALA A 378 24.45 26.13 -5.26
C ALA A 378 23.56 26.37 -4.02
N PRO A 379 24.13 26.69 -2.85
CA PRO A 379 23.32 26.98 -1.67
C PRO A 379 22.41 28.16 -1.98
N VAL A 380 21.11 27.95 -1.76
CA VAL A 380 20.11 28.99 -1.96
C VAL A 380 20.26 30.03 -0.85
N GLN A 381 20.34 31.31 -1.19
CA GLN A 381 20.51 32.38 -0.21
C GLN A 381 19.64 33.59 -0.56
N LEU A 382 18.94 34.11 0.45
CA LEU A 382 18.22 35.38 0.40
C LEU A 382 19.21 36.54 0.59
N ASN A 383 19.36 37.36 -0.43
CA ASN A 383 20.03 38.64 -0.37
C ASN A 383 18.98 39.75 -0.31
N ILE A 384 18.85 40.40 0.83
CA ILE A 384 17.89 41.49 1.04
C ILE A 384 18.66 42.81 1.18
N SER A 385 18.16 43.85 0.51
CA SER A 385 18.78 45.17 0.44
C SER A 385 17.73 46.27 0.50
N ALA A 386 18.04 47.35 1.21
CA ALA A 386 17.25 48.58 1.25
C ALA A 386 18.13 49.73 1.76
N ASP A 387 17.74 50.96 1.46
CA ASP A 387 18.44 52.15 1.95
C ASP A 387 18.32 52.22 3.48
N GLY A 388 19.45 52.20 4.18
CA GLY A 388 19.50 52.18 5.64
C GLY A 388 19.38 50.80 6.31
N LEU A 389 19.38 49.70 5.54
CA LEU A 389 19.45 48.34 6.09
C LEU A 389 20.89 47.98 6.47
N SER A 390 21.14 47.70 7.76
CA SER A 390 22.43 47.22 8.27
C SER A 390 22.23 46.13 9.32
N ASP A 391 23.01 45.05 9.25
CA ASP A 391 22.97 43.92 10.20
C ASP A 391 21.56 43.39 10.53
N GLY A 392 20.70 43.28 9.50
CA GLY A 392 19.31 42.83 9.63
C GLY A 392 18.38 43.84 10.31
N ARG A 393 18.79 45.09 10.49
CA ARG A 393 17.96 46.17 11.06
C ARG A 393 17.79 47.30 10.05
N LEU A 394 16.56 47.76 9.87
CA LEU A 394 16.21 48.90 9.03
C LEU A 394 15.53 49.96 9.89
N SER A 395 16.12 51.16 9.92
CA SER A 395 15.58 52.31 10.64
C SER A 395 15.17 53.41 9.67
N SER A 396 13.93 53.86 9.75
CA SER A 396 13.35 54.91 8.89
C SER A 396 12.25 55.65 9.62
N GLU A 397 12.01 56.93 9.32
CA GLU A 397 10.84 57.68 9.77
C GLU A 397 9.59 57.46 8.89
N GLU A 398 9.75 56.98 7.66
CA GLU A 398 8.67 56.81 6.67
C GLU A 398 7.58 55.84 7.14
N SER A 399 6.36 55.93 6.59
CA SER A 399 5.29 54.96 6.84
C SER A 399 5.43 53.66 6.05
N SER A 400 6.16 53.65 4.93
CA SER A 400 6.54 52.44 4.19
C SER A 400 8.00 52.48 3.74
N VAL A 401 8.56 51.30 3.45
CA VAL A 401 9.91 51.11 2.91
C VAL A 401 9.89 50.05 1.81
N VAL A 402 10.72 50.21 0.78
CA VAL A 402 10.87 49.22 -0.30
C VAL A 402 12.07 48.32 -0.01
N LEU A 403 11.81 47.02 0.16
CA LEU A 403 12.82 45.98 0.36
C LEU A 403 13.08 45.25 -0.96
N ARG A 404 14.32 45.30 -1.45
CA ARG A 404 14.78 44.55 -2.63
C ARG A 404 15.33 43.21 -2.22
N VAL A 405 14.67 42.13 -2.64
CA VAL A 405 15.04 40.75 -2.34
C VAL A 405 15.47 40.02 -3.61
N ALA A 406 16.66 39.43 -3.59
CA ALA A 406 17.14 38.54 -4.63
C ALA A 406 17.49 37.17 -4.05
N ILE A 407 17.25 36.11 -4.81
CA ILE A 407 17.69 34.76 -4.44
C ILE A 407 18.94 34.41 -5.24
N SER A 408 20.02 34.04 -4.55
CA SER A 408 21.16 33.35 -5.15
C SER A 408 20.93 31.84 -5.10
N GLY A 409 21.44 31.09 -6.08
CA GLY A 409 21.32 29.62 -6.14
C GLY A 409 20.03 29.08 -6.79
N LEU A 410 18.98 29.89 -6.96
CA LEU A 410 17.79 29.54 -7.74
C LEU A 410 17.72 30.33 -9.06
N ALA A 411 17.28 29.67 -10.14
CA ALA A 411 16.97 30.33 -11.41
C ALA A 411 15.54 30.91 -11.45
N ALA A 412 14.61 30.21 -10.79
CA ALA A 412 13.24 30.66 -10.55
C ALA A 412 12.72 30.05 -9.23
N GLY A 413 11.75 30.71 -8.61
CA GLY A 413 11.15 30.32 -7.33
C GLY A 413 10.13 31.36 -6.88
N GLN A 414 9.84 31.42 -5.58
CA GLN A 414 9.05 32.49 -4.96
C GLN A 414 9.80 33.05 -3.76
N VAL A 415 9.61 34.34 -3.47
CA VAL A 415 9.98 34.95 -2.20
C VAL A 415 8.68 35.29 -1.47
N GLY A 416 8.58 34.86 -0.22
CA GLY A 416 7.53 35.32 0.69
C GLY A 416 8.10 36.14 1.84
N TYR A 417 7.28 36.99 2.45
CA TYR A 417 7.55 37.51 3.79
C TYR A 417 6.32 37.42 4.68
N ARG A 418 6.53 37.30 5.99
CA ARG A 418 5.51 37.39 7.03
C ARG A 418 6.00 38.30 8.15
N SER A 419 5.15 39.23 8.58
CA SER A 419 5.38 40.05 9.78
C SER A 419 4.82 39.38 11.04
N THR A 420 5.32 39.79 12.19
CA THR A 420 4.74 39.40 13.50
C THR A 420 3.28 39.81 13.68
N GLY A 421 2.75 40.75 12.87
CA GLY A 421 1.35 41.15 12.85
C GLY A 421 0.48 40.35 11.87
N GLY A 422 0.98 39.24 11.30
CA GLY A 422 0.23 38.38 10.37
C GLY A 422 0.17 38.89 8.92
N GLN A 423 0.41 40.18 8.67
CA GLN A 423 0.55 40.71 7.31
C GLN A 423 1.77 40.09 6.61
N GLY A 424 1.61 39.71 5.35
CA GLY A 424 2.66 39.13 4.52
C GLY A 424 2.29 39.18 3.04
N ASP A 425 3.26 38.94 2.17
CA ASP A 425 3.10 38.92 0.71
C ASP A 425 4.02 37.87 0.09
N VAL A 426 3.72 37.44 -1.14
CA VAL A 426 4.48 36.42 -1.90
C VAL A 426 4.58 36.81 -3.36
N ALA A 427 5.80 36.79 -3.92
CA ALA A 427 6.06 37.17 -5.29
C ALA A 427 7.01 36.20 -6.01
N ASP A 428 6.79 36.03 -7.31
CA ASP A 428 7.58 35.16 -8.20
C ASP A 428 8.99 35.72 -8.43
N PHE A 429 10.02 34.93 -8.11
CA PHE A 429 11.41 35.22 -8.45
C PHE A 429 11.79 34.53 -9.77
N ARG A 430 12.39 35.28 -10.71
CA ARG A 430 12.84 34.76 -12.02
C ARG A 430 14.22 35.32 -12.40
N GLY A 431 15.19 35.18 -11.49
CA GLY A 431 16.57 35.66 -11.71
C GLY A 431 16.75 37.18 -11.66
N ARG A 432 15.72 37.93 -11.24
CA ARG A 432 15.76 39.38 -11.02
C ARG A 432 15.31 39.69 -9.59
N PRO A 433 15.90 40.69 -8.90
CA PRO A 433 15.41 41.13 -7.60
C PRO A 433 13.93 41.51 -7.67
N VAL A 434 13.20 41.18 -6.61
CA VAL A 434 11.80 41.53 -6.39
C VAL A 434 11.72 42.63 -5.35
N GLU A 435 10.82 43.58 -5.54
CA GLU A 435 10.58 44.70 -4.62
C GLU A 435 9.32 44.43 -3.81
N PHE A 436 9.42 44.52 -2.48
CA PHE A 436 8.27 44.50 -1.56
C PHE A 436 8.15 45.86 -0.90
N GLU A 437 7.01 46.53 -1.05
CA GLU A 437 6.67 47.69 -0.22
C GLU A 437 6.10 47.17 1.10
N VAL A 438 6.74 47.50 2.22
CA VAL A 438 6.34 47.04 3.56
C VAL A 438 6.06 48.22 4.46
N ALA A 439 4.93 48.17 5.17
CA ALA A 439 4.56 49.16 6.16
C ALA A 439 5.51 49.14 7.36
N MET A 440 6.00 50.31 7.75
CA MET A 440 6.78 50.50 8.97
C MET A 440 5.85 50.45 10.20
N PRO A 441 6.35 50.00 11.38
CA PRO A 441 5.59 50.03 12.64
C PRO A 441 5.22 51.46 13.07
N LEU A 442 4.44 51.64 14.14
CA LEU A 442 4.16 52.98 14.65
C LEU A 442 5.45 53.68 15.14
N PRO A 443 5.53 55.03 15.13
CA PRO A 443 6.73 55.76 15.55
C PRO A 443 7.23 55.35 16.95
N GLY A 444 8.48 54.90 17.04
CA GLY A 444 9.10 54.38 18.26
C GLY A 444 8.82 52.90 18.57
N GLN A 445 8.10 52.18 17.71
CA GLN A 445 7.93 50.72 17.79
C GLN A 445 8.85 50.00 16.79
N SER A 446 8.97 48.68 16.95
CA SER A 446 9.71 47.79 16.06
C SER A 446 8.91 46.52 15.73
N HIS A 447 8.94 46.08 14.48
CA HIS A 447 8.35 44.81 14.04
C HIS A 447 9.42 43.94 13.36
N THR A 448 9.30 42.61 13.48
CA THR A 448 10.16 41.68 12.75
C THR A 448 9.42 41.15 11.52
N LEU A 449 10.10 41.15 10.38
CA LEU A 449 9.72 40.46 9.16
C LEU A 449 10.57 39.20 9.02
N GLN A 450 9.94 38.08 8.67
CA GLN A 450 10.61 36.85 8.28
C GLN A 450 10.41 36.64 6.77
N PHE A 451 11.49 36.75 6.00
CA PHE A 451 11.55 36.44 4.57
C PHE A 451 11.91 34.98 4.36
N VAL A 452 11.32 34.35 3.34
CA VAL A 452 11.51 32.93 3.01
C VAL A 452 11.73 32.77 1.50
N ALA A 453 12.79 32.06 1.11
CA ALA A 453 13.01 31.61 -0.27
C ALA A 453 12.35 30.25 -0.48
N LEU A 454 11.48 30.18 -1.49
CA LEU A 454 10.74 28.99 -1.89
C LEU A 454 11.17 28.56 -3.30
N ASP A 455 11.30 27.26 -3.55
CA ASP A 455 11.46 26.74 -4.92
C ASP A 455 10.11 26.60 -5.66
N SER A 456 10.14 26.06 -6.88
CA SER A 456 8.93 25.80 -7.68
C SER A 456 8.00 24.73 -7.11
N GLN A 457 8.43 23.97 -6.10
CA GLN A 457 7.63 22.99 -5.35
C GLN A 457 7.16 23.56 -4.00
N ARG A 458 7.49 24.82 -3.68
CA ARG A 458 7.25 25.51 -2.39
C ARG A 458 8.02 24.93 -1.20
N ASN A 459 9.14 24.23 -1.42
CA ASN A 459 10.03 23.88 -0.32
C ASN A 459 10.78 25.13 0.14
N THR A 460 10.93 25.31 1.46
CA THR A 460 11.73 26.38 2.06
C THR A 460 13.21 26.07 1.95
N HIS A 461 14.01 27.02 1.45
CA HIS A 461 15.46 26.86 1.27
C HIS A 461 16.33 27.80 2.12
N ASP A 462 15.92 29.06 2.31
CA ASP A 462 16.58 30.02 3.20
C ASP A 462 15.53 30.91 3.88
N THR A 463 15.83 31.35 5.10
CA THR A 463 14.96 32.20 5.92
C THR A 463 15.77 33.32 6.55
N ARG A 464 15.33 34.57 6.40
CA ARG A 464 16.02 35.76 6.92
C ARG A 464 15.07 36.65 7.70
N GLU A 465 15.52 37.10 8.87
CA GLU A 465 14.78 38.06 9.69
C GLU A 465 15.30 39.49 9.49
N ILE A 466 14.38 40.44 9.39
CA ILE A 466 14.67 41.87 9.35
C ILE A 466 13.83 42.57 10.41
N ILE A 467 14.48 43.32 11.28
CA ILE A 467 13.82 44.16 12.29
C ILE A 467 13.62 45.56 11.68
N LEU A 468 12.36 45.91 11.42
CA LEU A 468 11.96 47.28 11.10
C LEU A 468 11.83 48.09 12.39
N MET A 469 12.44 49.28 12.43
CA MET A 469 12.31 50.22 13.55
C MET A 469 11.88 51.59 13.02
N ARG A 470 10.67 52.05 13.37
CA ARG A 470 10.26 53.40 12.96
C ARG A 470 10.79 54.44 13.94
N GLN A 471 11.54 55.43 13.45
CA GLN A 471 12.13 56.43 14.32
C GLN A 471 11.07 57.22 15.09
N LYS A 472 11.35 57.53 16.36
CA LYS A 472 10.43 58.31 17.20
C LYS A 472 10.53 59.79 16.85
N VAL A 473 9.62 60.25 16.02
CA VAL A 473 9.44 61.68 15.74
C VAL A 473 8.68 62.34 16.89
N THR A 474 9.11 63.52 17.33
CA THR A 474 8.35 64.36 18.27
C THR A 474 8.12 65.74 17.68
N ILE A 475 6.92 66.28 17.89
CA ILE A 475 6.54 67.64 17.49
C ILE A 475 6.06 68.40 18.72
N SER A 476 6.51 69.63 18.87
CA SER A 476 5.99 70.58 19.87
C SER A 476 5.60 71.89 19.19
N ILE A 477 4.62 72.55 19.77
CA ILE A 477 4.06 73.82 19.29
C ILE A 477 4.03 74.78 20.47
N ALA A 478 4.34 76.05 20.22
CA ALA A 478 4.43 77.08 21.24
C ALA A 478 3.89 78.42 20.72
N PRO A 479 3.34 79.30 21.58
CA PRO A 479 3.28 79.17 23.04
C PRO A 479 2.05 78.38 23.55
N GLY A 480 2.31 77.50 24.54
CA GLY A 480 1.28 76.95 25.45
C GLY A 480 0.17 76.09 24.84
N PRO A 481 -0.80 75.64 25.66
CA PRO A 481 -2.05 75.04 25.22
C PRO A 481 -3.11 76.09 24.84
N GLU A 482 -2.84 77.37 25.09
CA GLU A 482 -3.74 78.49 24.84
C GLU A 482 -2.93 79.73 24.45
N LEU A 483 -3.33 80.39 23.36
CA LEU A 483 -2.73 81.62 22.85
C LEU A 483 -3.82 82.69 22.75
N GLU A 484 -3.75 83.70 23.61
CA GLU A 484 -4.65 84.84 23.62
C GLU A 484 -4.00 86.06 22.96
N LEU A 485 -4.63 86.60 21.90
CA LEU A 485 -4.17 87.80 21.19
C LEU A 485 -5.36 88.62 20.68
N ASP A 486 -5.30 89.95 20.83
CA ASP A 486 -6.28 90.89 20.26
C ASP A 486 -6.15 91.05 18.73
N GLU A 487 -4.94 90.79 18.21
CA GLU A 487 -4.58 90.96 16.80
C GLU A 487 -5.28 89.96 15.87
N GLY A 488 -5.36 90.28 14.58
CA GLY A 488 -6.00 89.40 13.59
C GLY A 488 -5.20 88.14 13.23
N THR A 489 -3.93 88.07 13.64
CA THR A 489 -3.01 86.98 13.29
C THR A 489 -2.09 86.62 14.46
N GLY A 490 -2.01 85.34 14.79
CA GLY A 490 -1.05 84.81 15.76
C GLY A 490 0.19 84.20 15.09
N GLN A 491 1.27 84.07 15.86
CA GLN A 491 2.46 83.33 15.46
C GLN A 491 2.65 82.12 16.36
N LEU A 492 2.88 80.95 15.76
CA LEU A 492 3.12 79.68 16.45
C LEU A 492 4.50 79.15 16.05
N SER A 493 5.32 78.80 17.04
CA SER A 493 6.64 78.19 16.82
C SER A 493 6.48 76.67 16.89
N VAL A 494 6.71 75.99 15.75
CA VAL A 494 6.63 74.53 15.62
C VAL A 494 8.04 73.95 15.57
N LEU A 495 8.39 73.11 16.55
CA LEU A 495 9.65 72.37 16.58
C LEU A 495 9.38 70.89 16.31
N LEU A 496 10.08 70.33 15.32
CA LEU A 496 10.07 68.90 15.01
C LEU A 496 11.45 68.32 15.31
N ILE A 497 11.50 67.14 15.93
CA ILE A 497 12.74 66.44 16.30
C ILE A 497 12.63 64.99 15.82
N GLY A 498 13.72 64.44 15.27
CA GLY A 498 13.78 63.04 14.84
C GLY A 498 13.18 62.75 13.46
N ALA A 499 13.11 63.74 12.57
CA ALA A 499 12.68 63.57 11.18
C ALA A 499 13.69 64.22 10.21
N ARG A 500 13.78 63.72 8.97
CA ARG A 500 14.62 64.29 7.91
C ARG A 500 14.37 65.76 7.60
N VAL A 501 15.40 66.39 7.05
CA VAL A 501 15.35 67.71 6.42
C VAL A 501 14.27 67.75 5.35
N GLY A 502 13.44 68.79 5.35
CA GLY A 502 12.43 68.99 4.31
C GLY A 502 11.06 68.34 4.58
N THR A 503 10.92 67.52 5.65
CA THR A 503 9.63 66.97 6.11
C THR A 503 8.54 68.04 6.14
N ARG A 504 7.38 67.75 5.55
CA ARG A 504 6.28 68.72 5.43
C ARG A 504 5.65 68.93 6.80
N LEU A 505 5.49 70.20 7.17
CA LEU A 505 4.79 70.64 8.37
C LEU A 505 3.55 71.41 7.95
N GLU A 506 2.43 71.20 8.63
CA GLU A 506 1.22 72.00 8.48
C GLU A 506 0.69 72.39 9.86
N VAL A 507 0.15 73.60 9.98
CA VAL A 507 -0.77 73.92 11.08
C VAL A 507 -2.18 73.81 10.54
N GLN A 508 -3.00 73.00 11.18
CA GLN A 508 -4.38 72.70 10.77
C GLN A 508 -5.38 73.20 11.81
N GLY A 509 -6.50 73.73 11.35
CA GLY A 509 -7.67 74.06 12.18
C GLY A 509 -8.51 72.83 12.55
N PRO A 510 -9.65 73.00 13.23
CA PRO A 510 -10.45 71.90 13.78
C PRO A 510 -11.03 71.00 12.68
N ASP A 511 -11.38 71.58 11.52
CA ASP A 511 -11.92 70.86 10.36
C ASP A 511 -10.82 70.28 9.43
N GLY A 512 -9.56 70.23 9.90
CA GLY A 512 -8.41 69.81 9.09
C GLY A 512 -7.95 70.85 8.05
N GLN A 513 -8.58 72.02 8.01
CA GLN A 513 -8.20 73.14 7.13
C GLN A 513 -6.75 73.57 7.36
N VAL A 514 -5.94 73.63 6.30
CA VAL A 514 -4.51 74.00 6.41
C VAL A 514 -4.39 75.52 6.52
N LEU A 515 -3.96 76.00 7.69
CA LEU A 515 -3.82 77.42 8.01
C LEU A 515 -2.46 77.97 7.57
N ASP A 516 -1.38 77.18 7.71
CA ASP A 516 -0.04 77.51 7.20
C ASP A 516 0.76 76.23 6.88
N ARG A 517 1.79 76.35 6.04
CA ARG A 517 2.67 75.25 5.61
C ARG A 517 4.15 75.58 5.79
N GLY A 518 4.89 74.63 6.35
CA GLY A 518 6.33 74.71 6.56
C GLY A 518 7.08 73.49 6.04
N ARG A 519 8.40 73.53 6.18
CA ARG A 519 9.29 72.38 6.03
C ARG A 519 10.26 72.31 7.19
N HIS A 520 10.47 71.13 7.74
CA HIS A 520 11.43 70.92 8.81
C HIS A 520 12.86 71.27 8.37
N ARG A 521 13.60 71.92 9.27
CA ARG A 521 15.04 72.12 9.21
C ARG A 521 15.63 71.66 10.54
N PRO A 522 16.73 70.88 10.55
CA PRO A 522 17.33 70.39 11.78
C PRO A 522 17.62 71.52 12.76
N ASN A 523 17.28 71.31 14.04
CA ASN A 523 17.54 72.23 15.14
C ASN A 523 16.94 73.65 14.98
N GLN A 524 15.99 73.85 14.05
CA GLN A 524 15.30 75.12 13.84
C GLN A 524 13.79 74.93 13.94
N SER A 525 13.12 75.77 14.75
CA SER A 525 11.66 75.84 14.73
C SER A 525 11.15 76.61 13.52
N TRP A 526 9.98 76.22 13.01
CA TRP A 526 9.25 76.92 11.98
C TRP A 526 8.21 77.84 12.61
N THR A 527 8.24 79.13 12.29
CA THR A 527 7.20 80.08 12.70
C THR A 527 6.04 80.05 11.70
N ALA A 528 4.94 79.43 12.10
CA ALA A 528 3.67 79.45 11.39
C ALA A 528 2.89 80.73 11.70
N ARG A 529 2.19 81.29 10.71
CA ARG A 529 1.28 82.44 10.87
C ARG A 529 -0.16 81.97 10.73
N VAL A 530 -0.92 82.04 11.81
CA VAL A 530 -2.33 81.63 11.86
C VAL A 530 -3.25 82.84 11.96
N LYS A 531 -4.43 82.77 11.33
CA LYS A 531 -5.48 83.77 11.54
C LYS A 531 -6.13 83.52 12.91
N MET A 532 -6.34 84.56 13.71
CA MET A 532 -7.09 84.43 14.97
C MET A 532 -8.60 84.31 14.67
N PRO A 533 -9.37 83.62 15.53
CA PRO A 533 -10.83 83.55 15.40
C PRO A 533 -11.49 84.94 15.50
N GLU A 534 -12.79 85.01 15.25
CA GLU A 534 -13.55 86.26 15.45
C GLU A 534 -13.52 86.68 16.93
N PRO A 535 -13.67 87.99 17.26
CA PRO A 535 -13.63 88.46 18.65
C PRO A 535 -14.68 87.75 19.53
N GLY A 536 -14.23 87.13 20.62
CA GLY A 536 -15.03 86.25 21.49
C GLY A 536 -15.01 84.77 21.10
N GLY A 537 -14.42 84.43 19.95
CA GLY A 537 -14.27 83.06 19.45
C GLY A 537 -13.07 82.32 20.01
N ARG A 538 -13.14 80.99 19.96
CA ARG A 538 -12.06 80.06 20.34
C ARG A 538 -11.94 78.98 19.27
N GLU A 539 -10.74 78.71 18.78
CA GLU A 539 -10.47 77.72 17.73
C GLU A 539 -9.27 76.86 18.11
N ASN A 540 -9.38 75.53 17.97
CA ASN A 540 -8.28 74.61 18.25
C ASN A 540 -7.44 74.39 17.00
N VAL A 541 -6.13 74.61 17.11
CA VAL A 541 -5.17 74.32 16.03
C VAL A 541 -4.14 73.29 16.46
N VAL A 542 -3.67 72.49 15.50
CA VAL A 542 -2.66 71.44 15.71
C VAL A 542 -1.56 71.53 14.66
N ALA A 543 -0.32 71.30 15.05
CA ALA A 543 0.76 71.07 14.09
C ALA A 543 0.82 69.59 13.73
N VAL A 544 0.93 69.29 12.43
CA VAL A 544 1.00 67.93 11.89
C VAL A 544 2.24 67.83 10.99
N ALA A 545 3.03 66.77 11.17
CA ALA A 545 4.15 66.43 10.30
C ALA A 545 3.77 65.29 9.35
N PHE A 546 4.24 65.35 8.10
CA PHE A 546 3.95 64.36 7.06
C PHE A 546 5.21 63.80 6.41
N ASP A 547 5.21 62.50 6.12
CA ASP A 547 6.32 61.77 5.48
C ASP A 547 6.41 61.99 3.95
N SER A 548 7.17 61.16 3.21
CA SER A 548 7.24 61.25 1.72
C SER A 548 5.90 61.05 1.04
N PHE A 549 5.12 60.12 1.58
CA PHE A 549 3.91 59.57 0.98
C PHE A 549 2.68 60.39 1.38
N GLY A 550 2.86 61.36 2.29
CA GLY A 550 1.80 62.21 2.80
C GLY A 550 1.03 61.60 3.98
N ALA A 551 1.55 60.53 4.57
CA ALA A 551 1.00 59.98 5.80
C ALA A 551 1.46 60.80 7.02
N GLU A 552 0.62 60.84 8.05
CA GLU A 552 0.91 61.54 9.30
C GLU A 552 2.05 60.85 10.07
N LEU A 553 3.13 61.59 10.33
CA LEU A 553 4.26 61.15 11.16
C LEU A 553 3.92 61.32 12.64
N VAL A 554 3.47 62.52 13.01
CA VAL A 554 3.16 62.92 14.37
C VAL A 554 2.32 64.19 14.36
N ARG A 555 1.46 64.34 15.37
CA ARG A 555 0.59 65.49 15.61
C ARG A 555 0.83 66.06 17.00
N SER A 556 0.83 67.38 17.11
CA SER A 556 1.01 68.08 18.38
C SER A 556 -0.21 67.94 19.28
N GLN A 557 -0.05 68.28 20.56
CA GLN A 557 -1.20 68.67 21.38
C GLN A 557 -1.91 69.90 20.74
N PRO A 558 -3.24 70.03 20.88
CA PRO A 558 -3.96 71.18 20.37
C PRO A 558 -3.63 72.45 21.16
N VAL A 559 -3.54 73.57 20.45
CA VAL A 559 -3.44 74.92 21.01
C VAL A 559 -4.77 75.63 20.76
N THR A 560 -5.36 76.17 21.82
CA THR A 560 -6.58 76.96 21.74
C THR A 560 -6.21 78.39 21.38
N LEU A 561 -6.53 78.84 20.16
CA LEU A 561 -6.48 80.25 19.80
C LEU A 561 -7.68 80.94 20.42
N VAL A 562 -7.45 81.97 21.23
CA VAL A 562 -8.50 82.79 21.83
C VAL A 562 -8.32 84.22 21.40
N ARG A 563 -9.40 84.80 20.89
CA ARG A 563 -9.47 86.24 20.68
C ARG A 563 -10.51 86.79 21.66
N PRO A 564 -10.13 87.60 22.65
CA PRO A 564 -11.09 88.11 23.62
C PRO A 564 -12.16 88.95 22.91
N ALA A 565 -13.35 88.98 23.49
CA ALA A 565 -14.43 89.83 22.96
C ALA A 565 -13.99 91.30 23.03
N ALA A 566 -14.21 92.04 21.95
CA ALA A 566 -13.84 93.45 21.89
C ALA A 566 -14.50 94.19 23.07
N GLN A 567 -13.69 94.65 24.02
CA GLN A 567 -14.19 95.40 25.17
C GLN A 567 -14.88 96.65 24.64
N LEU A 568 -16.21 96.72 24.82
CA LEU A 568 -16.97 97.93 24.53
C LEU A 568 -16.29 99.08 25.27
N PRO A 569 -15.97 100.20 24.60
CA PRO A 569 -15.25 101.29 25.24
C PRO A 569 -15.95 101.72 26.52
N THR A 570 -15.20 101.93 27.59
CA THR A 570 -15.73 102.25 28.92
C THR A 570 -16.58 103.54 28.99
N TRP A 571 -16.59 104.34 27.91
CA TRP A 571 -17.48 105.48 27.74
C TRP A 571 -18.91 105.15 27.27
N VAL A 572 -19.23 103.87 26.96
CA VAL A 572 -20.58 103.42 26.57
C VAL A 572 -21.42 102.97 27.78
N ILE A 573 -21.11 103.44 28.99
CA ILE A 573 -22.00 103.35 30.17
C ILE A 573 -22.56 104.74 30.54
N PRO A 574 -23.62 105.23 29.88
CA PRO A 574 -24.45 106.31 30.41
C PRO A 574 -25.79 105.79 30.99
N ALA A 575 -25.93 105.92 32.30
CA ALA A 575 -27.15 106.43 32.95
C ALA A 575 -28.54 105.81 32.61
N VAL A 576 -28.72 104.47 32.63
CA VAL A 576 -30.07 103.83 32.64
C VAL A 576 -30.52 103.38 34.05
N VAL A 577 -29.92 103.92 35.10
CA VAL A 577 -30.37 103.76 36.50
C VAL A 577 -31.41 104.85 36.89
N GLY A 578 -31.64 105.84 36.03
CA GLY A 578 -32.42 107.05 36.39
C GLY A 578 -33.90 107.09 35.99
N PHE A 579 -34.43 106.18 35.15
CA PHE A 579 -35.71 106.42 34.45
C PHE A 579 -36.77 105.31 34.49
N ILE A 580 -36.56 104.20 35.20
CA ILE A 580 -37.60 103.14 35.38
C ILE A 580 -38.13 103.14 36.83
N LEU A 581 -38.41 104.34 37.34
CA LEU A 581 -39.06 104.60 38.62
C LEU A 581 -39.99 105.83 38.53
N LEU A 582 -40.99 105.83 37.63
CA LEU A 582 -42.28 106.53 37.81
C LEU A 582 -43.27 106.28 36.64
N THR A 583 -44.03 105.16 36.68
CA THR A 583 -45.36 104.89 36.06
C THR A 583 -45.59 103.38 36.20
N GLY A 584 -46.38 102.87 37.15
CA GLY A 584 -47.84 102.81 37.09
C GLY A 584 -48.28 101.33 36.91
N LEU A 585 -48.30 100.45 37.93
CA LEU A 585 -49.33 100.25 38.98
C LEU A 585 -50.69 99.72 38.44
N ILE A 586 -51.20 98.63 39.04
CA ILE A 586 -52.50 97.93 38.82
C ILE A 586 -52.52 97.03 37.55
N SER A 587 -52.90 95.75 37.52
CA SER A 587 -53.47 94.73 38.45
C SER A 587 -52.84 93.34 38.12
N GLY A 588 -53.00 92.19 38.78
CA GLY A 588 -53.73 91.67 39.95
C GLY A 588 -53.48 90.14 39.96
N LEU A 589 -52.85 89.55 40.98
CA LEU A 589 -53.43 88.85 42.14
C LEU A 589 -53.88 87.38 41.85
N VAL A 590 -53.61 86.50 42.84
CA VAL A 590 -53.94 85.05 43.00
C VAL A 590 -52.74 84.12 42.67
N SER A 591 -52.19 83.24 43.52
CA SER A 591 -52.27 82.96 44.98
C SER A 591 -51.39 81.73 45.30
N VAL A 592 -50.80 81.67 46.53
CA VAL A 592 -50.73 80.46 47.42
C VAL A 592 -49.78 79.28 47.00
N VAL A 593 -48.88 78.71 47.85
CA VAL A 593 -48.67 78.81 49.32
C VAL A 593 -47.22 78.52 49.80
N ARG A 594 -46.94 78.96 51.04
CA ARG A 594 -45.96 78.52 52.10
C ARG A 594 -45.24 77.15 51.90
N LYS A 595 -44.08 76.82 52.48
CA LYS A 595 -43.26 77.25 53.67
C LYS A 595 -41.85 76.65 53.39
N GLY A 596 -40.67 77.26 53.57
CA GLY A 596 -40.14 77.93 54.75
C GLY A 596 -39.21 77.00 55.56
N PHE A 597 -37.87 77.13 55.47
CA PHE A 597 -36.92 77.06 56.60
C PHE A 597 -35.48 77.48 56.20
N ARG A 598 -34.73 78.03 57.18
CA ARG A 598 -33.35 78.53 57.05
C ARG A 598 -32.32 77.38 56.99
N ARG A 599 -31.21 77.54 56.24
CA ARG A 599 -29.82 77.30 56.74
C ARG A 599 -28.70 77.71 55.76
N ARG A 600 -27.53 77.89 56.39
CA ARG A 600 -26.18 78.35 55.94
C ARG A 600 -25.64 77.81 54.59
N PRO A 601 -24.65 78.50 53.97
CA PRO A 601 -24.05 78.09 52.70
C PRO A 601 -23.13 76.85 52.84
N PRO A 602 -23.16 75.90 51.89
CA PRO A 602 -22.16 74.86 51.78
C PRO A 602 -20.98 75.28 50.89
N LYS A 603 -19.78 74.81 51.23
CA LYS A 603 -18.60 74.83 50.35
C LYS A 603 -18.85 73.96 49.11
N THR A 604 -18.46 74.41 47.94
CA THR A 604 -18.36 73.55 46.75
C THR A 604 -17.15 72.62 46.89
N PRO A 605 -17.30 71.29 46.82
CA PRO A 605 -16.19 70.35 46.89
C PRO A 605 -15.55 70.09 45.52
N THR A 606 -14.29 69.64 45.56
CA THR A 606 -13.52 69.08 44.44
C THR A 606 -14.30 67.95 43.73
N PRO A 607 -14.30 67.86 42.39
CA PRO A 607 -14.86 66.71 41.69
C PRO A 607 -13.96 65.48 41.85
N THR A 608 -14.41 64.51 42.66
CA THR A 608 -13.80 63.18 42.73
C THR A 608 -14.19 62.38 41.49
N VAL A 609 -13.20 61.85 40.76
CA VAL A 609 -13.46 60.92 39.65
C VAL A 609 -14.12 59.66 40.20
N ARG A 610 -15.35 59.37 39.78
CA ARG A 610 -16.06 58.14 40.11
C ARG A 610 -16.01 57.20 38.91
N VAL A 611 -15.15 56.19 38.98
CA VAL A 611 -15.17 55.08 38.03
C VAL A 611 -16.51 54.38 38.16
N VAL A 612 -17.25 54.28 37.06
CA VAL A 612 -18.42 53.42 36.92
C VAL A 612 -17.97 52.17 36.18
N SER A 613 -17.90 51.06 36.89
CA SER A 613 -17.79 49.73 36.26
C SER A 613 -19.08 49.43 35.50
N VAL A 614 -18.98 49.27 34.19
CA VAL A 614 -20.04 48.69 33.37
C VAL A 614 -19.99 47.16 33.56
N PRO A 615 -21.13 46.44 33.62
CA PRO A 615 -21.14 45.02 33.98
C PRO A 615 -20.51 44.11 32.93
N ASP A 616 -20.07 42.93 33.38
CA ASP A 616 -19.51 41.87 32.55
C ASP A 616 -20.43 41.46 31.39
N SER A 617 -19.94 41.65 30.17
CA SER A 617 -20.25 40.76 29.05
C SER A 617 -19.11 39.75 28.97
N ALA A 618 -19.38 38.49 29.27
CA ALA A 618 -18.37 37.44 29.20
C ALA A 618 -17.75 37.40 27.78
N PRO A 619 -16.42 37.35 27.64
CA PRO A 619 -15.82 37.01 26.36
C PRO A 619 -16.14 35.54 26.06
N GLU A 620 -16.79 35.28 24.93
CA GLU A 620 -16.68 33.96 24.31
C GLU A 620 -15.20 33.71 24.01
N VAL A 621 -14.59 32.80 24.75
CA VAL A 621 -13.23 32.34 24.46
C VAL A 621 -13.32 31.39 23.28
N GLU A 622 -13.25 31.95 22.07
CA GLU A 622 -12.99 31.17 20.87
C GLU A 622 -11.57 30.60 20.99
N ILE A 623 -11.48 29.32 21.36
CA ILE A 623 -10.21 28.59 21.46
C ILE A 623 -9.70 28.40 20.03
N LEU A 624 -8.72 29.24 19.65
CA LEU A 624 -7.97 29.06 18.42
C LEU A 624 -7.37 27.63 18.38
N PRO A 625 -7.47 26.90 17.26
CA PRO A 625 -7.10 25.47 17.19
C PRO A 625 -5.59 25.19 17.31
N GLU A 626 -4.76 26.20 17.59
CA GLU A 626 -3.30 26.11 17.72
C GLU A 626 -2.83 25.78 19.15
N LEU A 627 -3.74 25.65 20.12
CA LEU A 627 -3.44 25.27 21.52
C LEU A 627 -3.79 23.82 21.89
N VAL A 628 -3.93 22.94 20.90
CA VAL A 628 -3.98 21.49 21.14
C VAL A 628 -2.57 20.99 21.49
N PRO A 629 -2.34 20.32 22.64
CA PRO A 629 -1.03 19.74 22.94
C PRO A 629 -0.70 18.62 21.95
N SER A 630 0.33 18.84 21.12
CA SER A 630 0.82 17.85 20.16
C SER A 630 1.72 16.81 20.83
N PHE A 631 1.17 15.63 21.11
CA PHE A 631 1.94 14.50 21.59
C PHE A 631 2.69 13.82 20.43
N THR A 632 4.02 13.82 20.47
CA THR A 632 4.84 13.09 19.48
C THR A 632 5.14 11.69 20.02
N LEU A 633 4.39 10.69 19.56
CA LEU A 633 4.69 9.28 19.84
C LEU A 633 5.88 8.82 18.99
N ARG A 634 6.96 8.40 19.66
CA ARG A 634 8.16 7.85 19.02
C ARG A 634 8.17 6.33 19.20
N VAL A 635 7.70 5.60 18.20
CA VAL A 635 7.68 4.14 18.19
C VAL A 635 9.09 3.61 17.91
N GLU A 636 9.59 2.69 18.75
CA GLU A 636 10.87 2.02 18.49
C GLU A 636 10.69 0.85 17.50
N PRO A 637 11.72 0.46 16.73
CA PRO A 637 11.57 -0.57 15.70
C PRO A 637 11.37 -1.98 16.30
N GLY A 638 10.12 -2.39 16.50
CA GLY A 638 9.78 -3.73 16.98
C GLY A 638 8.30 -3.94 17.37
N ASP A 639 7.58 -2.88 17.71
CA ASP A 639 6.21 -2.95 18.26
C ASP A 639 5.09 -2.94 17.19
N PRO A 640 3.88 -3.46 17.52
CA PRO A 640 2.75 -3.55 16.58
C PRO A 640 2.23 -2.20 16.10
N ALA A 641 1.70 -2.17 14.88
CA ALA A 641 1.57 -0.96 14.06
C ALA A 641 0.37 -0.03 14.35
N GLU A 642 -0.46 -0.33 15.37
CA GLU A 642 -1.67 0.45 15.68
C GLU A 642 -1.70 0.82 17.17
N PRO A 643 -1.53 2.11 17.54
CA PRO A 643 -1.69 2.56 18.91
C PRO A 643 -3.18 2.73 19.26
N GLU A 644 -3.66 1.95 20.23
CA GLU A 644 -4.99 2.11 20.81
C GLU A 644 -4.99 3.26 21.82
N ILE A 645 -5.85 4.27 21.62
CA ILE A 645 -5.98 5.42 22.52
C ILE A 645 -7.21 5.21 23.40
N VAL A 646 -6.97 4.79 24.65
CA VAL A 646 -8.01 4.64 25.68
C VAL A 646 -8.19 5.96 26.42
N PHE A 647 -9.41 6.48 26.45
CA PHE A 647 -9.77 7.64 27.28
C PHE A 647 -10.45 7.13 28.56
N ASP A 648 -9.77 7.29 29.70
CA ASP A 648 -10.41 7.08 31.02
C ASP A 648 -11.32 8.27 31.32
N GLU A 649 -12.64 8.09 31.11
CA GLU A 649 -13.64 8.99 31.69
C GLU A 649 -13.67 8.79 33.21
N LYS A 650 -13.25 9.83 33.93
CA LYS A 650 -13.25 9.82 35.39
C LYS A 650 -14.65 10.12 35.88
N GLU A 651 -15.27 9.18 36.60
CA GLU A 651 -16.55 9.42 37.28
C GLU A 651 -16.41 10.61 38.24
N ASP A 652 -17.25 11.63 38.06
CA ASP A 652 -17.40 12.74 39.01
C ASP A 652 -18.09 12.22 40.28
N GLY A 653 -17.27 11.95 41.30
CA GLY A 653 -17.71 11.56 42.63
C GLY A 653 -18.25 12.76 43.42
N ASP A 654 -19.54 12.69 43.74
CA ASP A 654 -20.28 13.57 44.65
C ASP A 654 -19.59 13.72 46.04
N GLY A 655 -19.62 14.93 46.64
CA GLY A 655 -19.25 15.12 48.05
C GLY A 655 -18.57 16.44 48.47
N SER A 656 -19.38 17.32 49.09
CA SER A 656 -19.05 18.39 50.07
C SER A 656 -18.13 19.56 49.67
#